data_AF-A0A326G804-F1
#
_entry.id   AF-A0A326G804-F1
#
_cell.length_a   1.000
_cell.length_b   1.000
_cell.length_c   1.000
_cell.angle_alpha   90.00
_cell.angle_beta   90.00
_cell.angle_gamma   90.00
#
_symmetry.space_group_name_H-M   'P 1'
#
loop_
_entity.id
_entity.type
_entity.pdbx_description
1 polymer ?
#
loop_
_entity_poly.entity_id
_entity_poly.type
_entity_poly.pdbx_seq_one_letter_code
_entity_poly.pdbx_strand_id
1 'polypeptide(L)'
;MAITVMLALASAFVLSLTFVPAMIAVLLNKEMTEKEVRPVRVAKDRYGPAVRKAVARPWPVIGAGAGLFALAALVFSFLGSEFTPQLDERDLAVQSLRIPSTGIEQSLSMQRQVERKLAEFPQVSLVFSRTGTAEVASDPMPPNASDAYVMLKPREEWPDPGLPKDQLVAEMEENLGSLIGNLYEFSQPIELRFNELIAGVRGDVAVKLYGDDLEALTASAGEVAEQLQSTQGAADVKVQQVTGFPTLDIDFDRSTIARYGLTVEDVAQSVAIAMGGRPAGLVFEGDRRFDVVVRLPDATRNDFDQLGALPILLENGVTVPLRQLASFDVIDGLAEVRREQGRRLVIVSANVRERDLGSFVKEAQDKVAVSIMLPPASFIEWGGQYQNLQAAQARLSIVVPLCFALVLLLLFMALGGWIPALAVFSAIPMALAGGVFALALRAMPFSVSAAVGFIALSGVAVLNGLVMMTAIRQRLAQDLPLYDAIAEGALARLRPVLMTALVASLGFVPMAIATGTGAEVQRPLATVVIGGLITATALTLFVLPAIAGLVLRDKTSNDHAHTHGGIFGERTELMFALLSGACLAVGFGIEKLVSAAPEWLPLTFYIAAYFFGGFYTLKEAIDNARAGKFKIDSLMLVAATGAAILGEFAEGALLLFLFSLGHALENYAMGRAKRSIDALAELAPERATVLRDGSPVDVAVEELVVGDVVLVRPNERLPADGFIIKGQSAINQAPVTGESIPVDKRPVEDRAAARTASDAVDAASRAFAGTINGSGALEIEVTRKSNESTLSKVAQLVAAAETDRSPTQRMTDRFERIFVPLVLLLAGLLLCAPLVIDEPFSESFYRAMAVLVAASPCALAIATPSAVLSGVARAARGGVLVKGGAALEDLGTLKAIAFDKTGTLTEGEPRITDVLPAAGIDVNELLEVAVAVEALSDHPLAQAVVRDGKSRLEAPVSRKAEGLESLTGRGVKAMLDGETAWIGKAEMFGTDGLEPLGAASAEAIEKLRDKGRTTMAVRHGGRDLGVIGMMDTPREGARETLAELRKLGIERMLMISGDHTKVAEAIAAEVGLDEARGDLMPEDKVDTIEALSKEAKVAMVGDGVNDAPAMARATVGIAMGAAGSDVALETADVALMADDLRHLPFAVGLSR
;
A
#
# COMPACT_ATOMS: atom_id res chain seq x y z
N MET A 1 23.07 17.97 -1.95
CA MET A 1 21.85 18.80 -2.06
C MET A 1 20.56 17.97 -2.00
N ALA A 2 20.31 17.06 -2.95
CA ALA A 2 19.07 16.27 -2.98
C ALA A 2 18.78 15.51 -1.67
N ILE A 3 19.77 14.81 -1.12
CA ILE A 3 19.65 14.10 0.18
C ILE A 3 19.23 15.06 1.30
N THR A 4 19.86 16.23 1.39
CA THR A 4 19.54 17.26 2.39
C THR A 4 18.09 17.74 2.26
N VAL A 5 17.61 17.98 1.03
CA VAL A 5 16.21 18.38 0.78
C VAL A 5 15.26 17.25 1.16
N MET A 6 15.56 16.00 0.82
CA MET A 6 14.73 14.85 1.19
C MET A 6 14.64 14.66 2.70
N LEU A 7 15.77 14.72 3.41
CA LEU A 7 15.80 14.61 4.87
C LEU A 7 15.09 15.78 5.55
N ALA A 8 15.24 17.00 5.03
CA ALA A 8 14.53 18.17 5.54
C ALA A 8 13.02 18.06 5.34
N LEU A 9 12.56 17.61 4.16
CA LEU A 9 11.14 17.38 3.90
C LEU A 9 10.57 16.24 4.73
N ALA A 10 11.29 15.13 4.89
CA ALA A 10 10.88 14.02 5.76
C ALA A 10 10.77 14.46 7.22
N SER A 11 11.75 15.22 7.71
CA SER A 11 11.73 15.79 9.06
C SER A 11 10.59 16.78 9.23
N ALA A 12 10.39 17.69 8.27
CA ALA A 12 9.27 18.63 8.28
C ALA A 12 7.92 17.92 8.24
N PHE A 13 7.79 16.82 7.49
CA PHE A 13 6.60 15.97 7.46
C PHE A 13 6.31 15.35 8.83
N VAL A 14 7.30 14.71 9.46
CA VAL A 14 7.17 14.16 10.82
C VAL A 14 6.80 15.24 11.84
N LEU A 15 7.45 16.40 11.81
CA LEU A 15 7.15 17.53 12.69
C LEU A 15 5.75 18.10 12.42
N SER A 16 5.28 18.10 11.18
CA SER A 16 3.94 18.59 10.83
C SER A 16 2.80 17.73 11.38
N LEU A 17 3.04 16.43 11.62
CA LEU A 17 2.08 15.51 12.21
C LEU A 17 2.17 15.42 13.75
N THR A 18 3.34 15.72 14.32
CA THR A 18 3.60 15.55 15.77
C THR A 18 3.68 16.90 16.49
N PHE A 19 4.74 17.66 16.21
CA PHE A 19 5.06 18.90 16.90
C PHE A 19 4.09 20.04 16.58
N VAL A 20 3.70 20.23 15.31
CA VAL A 20 2.83 21.35 14.92
C VAL A 20 1.44 21.28 15.58
N PRO A 21 0.70 20.15 15.56
CA PRO A 21 -0.58 20.03 16.26
C PRO A 21 -0.44 20.19 17.78
N ALA A 22 0.62 19.62 18.38
CA ALA A 22 0.89 19.75 19.80
C ALA A 22 1.16 21.20 20.22
N MET A 23 1.97 21.92 19.47
CA MET A 23 2.26 23.34 19.73
C MET A 23 1.04 24.23 19.49
N ILE A 24 0.21 23.94 18.48
CA ILE A 24 -1.07 24.62 18.27
C ILE A 24 -1.96 24.41 19.50
N ALA A 25 -2.10 23.18 20.00
CA ALA A 25 -2.89 22.89 21.19
C ALA A 25 -2.36 23.57 22.46
N VAL A 26 -1.04 23.68 22.63
CA VAL A 26 -0.42 24.31 23.82
C VAL A 26 -0.49 25.85 23.75
N LEU A 27 -0.21 26.45 22.59
CA LEU A 27 -0.09 27.90 22.43
C LEU A 27 -1.42 28.59 22.12
N LEU A 28 -2.37 27.92 21.47
CA LEU A 28 -3.65 28.48 21.03
C LEU A 28 -4.80 27.97 21.91
N ASN A 29 -4.73 28.27 23.21
CA ASN A 29 -5.68 27.83 24.26
C ASN A 29 -6.92 28.75 24.45
N LYS A 30 -7.23 29.65 23.51
CA LYS A 30 -8.39 30.57 23.61
C LYS A 30 -9.32 30.44 22.42
N GLU A 31 -10.62 30.66 22.64
CA GLU A 31 -11.64 30.77 21.58
C GLU A 31 -11.19 31.77 20.51
N MET A 32 -10.71 31.26 19.40
CA MET A 32 -10.27 32.07 18.27
C MET A 32 -11.48 32.42 17.41
N THR A 33 -11.94 33.67 17.49
CA THR A 33 -12.85 34.20 16.46
C THR A 33 -12.07 34.33 15.15
N GLU A 34 -12.47 33.59 14.12
CA GLU A 34 -11.87 33.66 12.80
C GLU A 34 -12.12 35.06 12.20
N LYS A 35 -11.12 35.95 12.26
CA LYS A 35 -11.16 37.27 11.61
C LYS A 35 -10.26 37.26 10.38
N GLU A 36 -10.85 37.38 9.20
CA GLU A 36 -10.08 37.53 7.97
C GLU A 36 -9.39 38.90 7.90
N VAL A 37 -8.09 38.88 7.65
CA VAL A 37 -7.26 40.08 7.44
C VAL A 37 -7.65 40.79 6.12
N ARG A 38 -7.55 42.13 6.10
CA ARG A 38 -7.97 42.97 4.97
C ARG A 38 -7.42 42.51 3.60
N PRO A 39 -6.14 42.12 3.44
CA PRO A 39 -5.61 41.68 2.14
C PRO A 39 -6.28 40.41 1.61
N VAL A 40 -6.58 39.45 2.49
CA VAL A 40 -7.24 38.18 2.12
C VAL A 40 -8.68 38.42 1.69
N ARG A 41 -9.39 39.33 2.39
CA ARG A 41 -10.77 39.69 2.04
C ARG A 41 -10.85 40.33 0.66
N VAL A 42 -10.00 41.33 0.38
CA VAL A 42 -9.92 41.98 -0.94
C VAL A 42 -9.56 40.97 -2.04
N ALA A 43 -8.65 40.03 -1.75
CA ALA A 43 -8.29 38.97 -2.70
C ALA A 43 -9.48 38.06 -3.00
N LYS A 44 -10.23 37.60 -1.99
CA LYS A 44 -11.44 36.79 -2.17
C LYS A 44 -12.54 37.53 -2.92
N ASP A 45 -12.81 38.79 -2.57
CA ASP A 45 -13.85 39.62 -3.20
C ASP A 45 -13.60 39.83 -4.69
N ARG A 46 -12.33 39.97 -5.11
CA ARG A 46 -11.97 40.09 -6.53
C ARG A 46 -11.85 38.75 -7.25
N TYR A 47 -11.36 37.72 -6.56
CA TYR A 47 -11.15 36.41 -7.15
C TYR A 47 -12.45 35.64 -7.39
N GLY A 48 -13.43 35.73 -6.48
CA GLY A 48 -14.71 35.01 -6.58
C GLY A 48 -15.46 35.25 -7.90
N PRO A 49 -15.70 36.50 -8.32
CA PRO A 49 -16.31 36.79 -9.61
C PRO A 49 -15.46 36.32 -10.81
N ALA A 50 -14.14 36.43 -10.69
CA ALA A 50 -13.21 36.06 -11.75
C ALA A 50 -13.16 34.54 -11.98
N VAL A 51 -13.12 33.73 -10.92
CA VAL A 51 -13.13 32.26 -11.03
C VAL A 51 -14.47 31.76 -11.55
N ARG A 52 -15.59 32.34 -11.12
CA ARG A 52 -16.92 31.99 -11.67
C ARG A 52 -17.00 32.27 -13.17
N LYS A 53 -16.45 33.39 -13.64
CA LYS A 53 -16.36 33.71 -15.07
C LYS A 53 -15.44 32.75 -15.82
N ALA A 54 -14.33 32.34 -15.22
CA ALA A 54 -13.39 31.38 -15.79
C ALA A 54 -14.01 29.98 -15.95
N VAL A 55 -14.78 29.51 -14.97
CA VAL A 55 -15.46 28.20 -15.05
C VAL A 55 -16.65 28.25 -16.01
N ALA A 56 -17.39 29.36 -16.06
CA ALA A 56 -18.51 29.52 -17.00
C ALA A 56 -18.07 29.59 -18.48
N ARG A 57 -16.86 30.10 -18.74
CA ARG A 57 -16.23 30.14 -20.08
C ARG A 57 -14.80 29.59 -20.00
N PRO A 58 -14.61 28.26 -20.02
CA PRO A 58 -13.31 27.65 -19.75
C PRO A 58 -12.31 27.79 -20.92
N TRP A 59 -12.77 27.80 -22.16
CA TRP A 59 -11.90 27.79 -23.36
C TRP A 59 -10.94 28.98 -23.49
N PRO A 60 -11.34 30.25 -23.26
CA PRO A 60 -10.39 31.38 -23.27
C PRO A 60 -9.28 31.27 -22.23
N VAL A 61 -9.58 30.72 -21.05
CA VAL A 61 -8.63 30.59 -19.94
C VAL A 61 -7.65 29.45 -20.19
N ILE A 62 -8.16 28.31 -20.67
CA ILE A 62 -7.32 27.17 -21.11
C ILE A 62 -6.45 27.57 -22.32
N GLY A 63 -7.04 28.27 -23.29
CA GLY A 63 -6.32 28.77 -24.48
C GLY A 63 -5.22 29.77 -24.13
N ALA A 64 -5.45 30.69 -23.19
CA ALA A 64 -4.41 31.59 -22.68
C ALA A 64 -3.27 30.81 -21.99
N GLY A 65 -3.61 29.78 -21.21
CA GLY A 65 -2.65 28.88 -20.60
C GLY A 65 -1.78 28.12 -21.61
N ALA A 66 -2.42 27.53 -22.62
CA ALA A 66 -1.74 26.83 -23.71
C ALA A 66 -0.87 27.77 -24.56
N GLY A 67 -1.37 28.98 -24.84
CA GLY A 67 -0.63 30.01 -25.56
C GLY A 67 0.62 30.47 -24.80
N LEU A 68 0.53 30.63 -23.48
CA LEU A 68 1.67 30.97 -22.63
C LEU A 68 2.74 29.86 -22.64
N PHE A 69 2.30 28.59 -22.60
CA PHE A 69 3.21 27.46 -22.70
C PHE A 69 3.89 27.38 -24.08
N ALA A 70 3.15 27.58 -25.17
CA ALA A 70 3.71 27.62 -26.52
C ALA A 70 4.73 28.76 -26.69
N LEU A 71 4.45 29.94 -26.13
CA LEU A 71 5.40 31.06 -26.11
C LEU A 71 6.65 30.72 -25.29
N ALA A 72 6.50 30.04 -24.15
CA ALA A 72 7.64 29.60 -23.36
C ALA A 72 8.48 28.55 -24.11
N ALA A 73 7.86 27.61 -24.82
CA ALA A 73 8.58 26.64 -25.66
C ALA A 73 9.39 27.34 -26.77
N LEU A 74 8.83 28.40 -27.37
CA LEU A 74 9.54 29.25 -28.32
C LEU A 74 10.73 29.95 -27.66
N VAL A 75 10.53 30.61 -26.51
CA VAL A 75 11.61 31.29 -25.77
C VAL A 75 12.70 30.31 -25.33
N PHE A 76 12.32 29.10 -24.91
CA PHE A 76 13.25 28.04 -24.53
C PHE A 76 14.17 27.63 -25.69
N SER A 77 13.68 27.64 -26.93
CA SER A 77 14.50 27.31 -28.11
C SER A 77 15.60 28.33 -28.41
N PHE A 78 15.51 29.55 -27.84
CA PHE A 78 16.52 30.59 -27.92
C PHE A 78 17.44 30.65 -26.70
N LEU A 79 17.20 29.82 -25.68
CA LEU A 79 18.00 29.81 -24.46
C LEU A 79 19.28 28.99 -24.69
N GLY A 80 20.43 29.53 -24.30
CA GLY A 80 21.71 28.79 -24.36
C GLY A 80 21.74 27.60 -23.41
N SER A 81 22.75 26.73 -23.54
CA SER A 81 22.91 25.55 -22.66
C SER A 81 24.33 25.35 -22.15
N GLU A 82 24.45 24.98 -20.89
CA GLU A 82 25.73 24.72 -20.20
C GLU A 82 25.57 23.56 -19.19
N PHE A 83 26.67 22.91 -18.80
CA PHE A 83 26.60 21.79 -17.84
C PHE A 83 26.32 22.31 -16.43
N THR A 84 27.24 23.14 -15.93
CA THR A 84 27.13 23.85 -14.66
C THR A 84 27.60 25.28 -14.85
N PRO A 85 26.96 26.27 -14.20
CA PRO A 85 27.49 27.64 -14.21
C PRO A 85 28.92 27.66 -13.69
N GLN A 86 29.79 28.47 -14.31
CA GLN A 86 31.15 28.66 -13.83
C GLN A 86 31.13 29.23 -12.41
N LEU A 87 31.84 28.58 -11.49
CA LEU A 87 31.95 28.98 -10.10
C LEU A 87 33.03 30.05 -9.98
N ASP A 88 32.74 31.17 -9.32
CA ASP A 88 33.79 32.15 -9.01
C ASP A 88 34.55 31.73 -7.74
N GLU A 89 35.74 31.17 -7.93
CA GLU A 89 36.69 30.78 -6.88
C GLU A 89 37.41 31.98 -6.26
N ARG A 90 37.15 33.19 -6.76
CA ARG A 90 37.84 34.46 -6.49
C ARG A 90 39.26 34.48 -7.03
N ASP A 91 40.08 33.53 -6.64
CA ASP A 91 41.48 33.44 -7.07
C ASP A 91 41.57 33.01 -8.54
N LEU A 92 42.75 33.24 -9.13
CA LEU A 92 43.03 32.95 -10.53
C LEU A 92 44.19 31.96 -10.65
N ALA A 93 44.12 31.11 -11.65
CA ALA A 93 45.23 30.29 -12.10
C ALA A 93 45.65 30.77 -13.50
N VAL A 94 46.93 31.13 -13.66
CA VAL A 94 47.51 31.57 -14.92
C VAL A 94 48.53 30.55 -15.36
N GLN A 95 48.18 29.74 -16.34
CA GLN A 95 49.10 28.79 -16.94
C GLN A 95 49.93 29.48 -18.02
N SER A 96 51.25 29.30 -17.97
CA SER A 96 52.20 29.80 -18.96
C SER A 96 52.83 28.61 -19.69
N LEU A 97 52.54 28.49 -20.98
CA LEU A 97 53.10 27.47 -21.87
C LEU A 97 54.17 28.09 -22.78
N ARG A 98 55.30 27.43 -22.91
CA ARG A 98 56.43 27.85 -23.76
C ARG A 98 56.69 26.77 -24.80
N ILE A 99 57.52 27.08 -25.79
CA ILE A 99 57.95 26.07 -26.77
C ILE A 99 58.58 24.86 -26.05
N PRO A 100 58.33 23.61 -26.48
CA PRO A 100 58.79 22.40 -25.81
C PRO A 100 60.29 22.37 -25.50
N SER A 101 61.12 22.99 -26.35
CA SER A 101 62.58 23.06 -26.20
C SER A 101 63.08 23.96 -25.06
N THR A 102 62.17 24.67 -24.36
CA THR A 102 62.55 25.59 -23.28
C THR A 102 63.04 24.81 -22.05
N GLY A 103 64.31 24.95 -21.72
CA GLY A 103 64.91 24.34 -20.53
C GLY A 103 64.36 24.90 -19.22
N ILE A 104 64.46 24.11 -18.13
CA ILE A 104 63.88 24.45 -16.83
C ILE A 104 64.40 25.79 -16.26
N GLU A 105 65.68 26.09 -16.42
CA GLU A 105 66.29 27.34 -15.92
C GLU A 105 65.73 28.56 -16.66
N GLN A 106 65.57 28.44 -17.98
CA GLN A 106 64.99 29.49 -18.81
C GLN A 106 63.49 29.67 -18.49
N SER A 107 62.74 28.58 -18.32
CA SER A 107 61.34 28.62 -17.89
C SER A 107 61.19 29.34 -16.54
N LEU A 108 62.04 29.02 -15.55
CA LEU A 108 62.02 29.69 -14.23
C LEU A 108 62.35 31.18 -14.34
N SER A 109 63.31 31.56 -15.20
CA SER A 109 63.66 32.96 -15.45
C SER A 109 62.49 33.74 -16.05
N MET A 110 61.82 33.16 -17.06
CA MET A 110 60.64 33.74 -17.70
C MET A 110 59.47 33.81 -16.72
N GLN A 111 59.23 32.76 -15.94
CA GLN A 111 58.14 32.70 -14.96
C GLN A 111 58.27 33.77 -13.88
N ARG A 112 59.48 34.02 -13.39
CA ARG A 112 59.73 35.11 -12.42
C ARG A 112 59.42 36.51 -12.97
N GLN A 113 59.39 36.70 -14.28
CA GLN A 113 58.95 37.97 -14.90
C GLN A 113 57.43 38.06 -14.89
N VAL A 114 56.74 36.95 -15.22
CA VAL A 114 55.27 36.83 -15.13
C VAL A 114 54.79 37.09 -13.70
N GLU A 115 55.41 36.46 -12.70
CA GLU A 115 55.08 36.67 -11.28
C GLU A 115 55.21 38.13 -10.85
N ARG A 116 56.29 38.79 -11.27
CA ARG A 116 56.53 40.21 -10.97
C ARG A 116 55.44 41.10 -11.59
N LYS A 117 55.07 40.83 -12.84
CA LYS A 117 54.00 41.56 -13.53
C LYS A 117 52.63 41.38 -12.90
N LEU A 118 52.28 40.16 -12.52
CA LEU A 118 51.02 39.89 -11.81
C LEU A 118 51.00 40.53 -10.42
N ALA A 119 52.15 40.56 -9.72
CA ALA A 119 52.25 41.19 -8.40
C ALA A 119 52.19 42.74 -8.44
N GLU A 120 52.34 43.38 -9.60
CA GLU A 120 52.16 44.84 -9.76
C GLU A 120 50.69 45.27 -9.59
N PHE A 121 49.73 44.36 -9.79
CA PHE A 121 48.31 44.66 -9.68
C PHE A 121 47.88 44.89 -8.22
N PRO A 122 47.25 46.03 -7.88
CA PRO A 122 46.87 46.34 -6.50
C PRO A 122 45.84 45.37 -5.90
N GLN A 123 45.07 44.67 -6.74
CA GLN A 123 44.10 43.65 -6.36
C GLN A 123 44.76 42.34 -5.92
N VAL A 124 46.02 42.10 -6.28
CA VAL A 124 46.73 40.84 -6.00
C VAL A 124 47.34 40.87 -4.61
N SER A 125 47.17 39.78 -3.85
CA SER A 125 47.72 39.58 -2.52
C SER A 125 49.02 38.77 -2.56
N LEU A 126 49.01 37.64 -3.29
CA LEU A 126 50.14 36.74 -3.42
C LEU A 126 50.14 36.10 -4.81
N VAL A 127 51.32 35.95 -5.40
CA VAL A 127 51.52 35.12 -6.60
C VAL A 127 52.61 34.10 -6.29
N PHE A 128 52.36 32.84 -6.63
CA PHE A 128 53.41 31.82 -6.64
C PHE A 128 53.20 30.89 -7.82
N SER A 129 54.29 30.40 -8.42
CA SER A 129 54.20 29.45 -9.52
C SER A 129 54.84 28.11 -9.22
N ARG A 130 54.39 27.10 -9.95
CA ARG A 130 55.05 25.80 -10.09
C ARG A 130 55.50 25.65 -11.52
N THR A 131 56.72 25.18 -11.76
CA THR A 131 57.30 24.98 -13.08
C THR A 131 57.87 23.57 -13.17
N GLY A 132 57.49 22.82 -14.20
CA GLY A 132 57.85 21.40 -14.33
C GLY A 132 57.15 20.46 -13.34
N THR A 133 57.56 19.19 -13.37
CA THR A 133 56.99 18.09 -12.59
C THR A 133 57.36 18.21 -11.11
N ALA A 134 56.39 18.04 -10.22
CA ALA A 134 56.67 17.86 -8.79
C ALA A 134 57.07 16.41 -8.49
N GLU A 135 57.69 16.17 -7.33
CA GLU A 135 58.03 14.84 -6.80
C GLU A 135 56.80 13.94 -6.49
N VAL A 136 55.60 14.34 -6.94
CA VAL A 136 54.34 13.62 -6.78
C VAL A 136 53.84 13.22 -8.16
N ALA A 137 53.54 11.93 -8.33
CA ALA A 137 53.13 11.34 -9.62
C ALA A 137 51.81 11.91 -10.20
N SER A 138 51.05 12.67 -9.41
CA SER A 138 49.76 13.23 -9.82
C SER A 138 49.87 14.47 -10.73
N ASP A 139 51.07 15.01 -10.96
CA ASP A 139 51.24 16.27 -11.70
C ASP A 139 52.45 16.23 -12.66
N PRO A 140 52.37 15.45 -13.76
CA PRO A 140 53.46 15.26 -14.72
C PRO A 140 53.57 16.44 -15.69
N MET A 141 53.87 17.63 -15.19
CA MET A 141 53.97 18.85 -16.00
C MET A 141 55.36 18.99 -16.65
N PRO A 142 55.47 19.24 -17.96
CA PRO A 142 56.77 19.33 -18.61
C PRO A 142 57.54 20.62 -18.21
N PRO A 143 58.88 20.66 -18.36
CA PRO A 143 59.71 21.80 -17.93
C PRO A 143 59.39 23.14 -18.59
N ASN A 144 58.76 23.14 -19.76
CA ASN A 144 58.34 24.34 -20.51
C ASN A 144 57.01 24.93 -20.01
N ALA A 145 56.27 24.22 -19.15
CA ALA A 145 54.99 24.65 -18.61
C ALA A 145 55.10 25.17 -17.18
N SER A 146 54.26 26.13 -16.81
CA SER A 146 54.20 26.67 -15.46
C SER A 146 52.77 27.06 -15.07
N ASP A 147 52.37 26.69 -13.86
CA ASP A 147 51.10 27.08 -13.26
C ASP A 147 51.36 28.18 -12.22
N ALA A 148 50.90 29.40 -12.48
CA ALA A 148 50.91 30.48 -11.50
C ALA A 148 49.55 30.56 -10.79
N TYR A 149 49.58 30.63 -9.46
CA TYR A 149 48.41 30.85 -8.62
C TYR A 149 48.43 32.30 -8.14
N VAL A 150 47.40 33.05 -8.51
CA VAL A 150 47.23 34.47 -8.19
C VAL A 150 46.12 34.59 -7.17
N MET A 151 46.51 34.79 -5.91
CA MET A 151 45.58 34.99 -4.80
C MET A 151 45.16 36.45 -4.75
N LEU A 152 43.86 36.71 -4.88
CA LEU A 152 43.32 38.07 -4.88
C LEU A 152 42.98 38.53 -3.46
N LYS A 153 43.08 39.83 -3.21
CA LYS A 153 42.59 40.44 -1.96
C LYS A 153 41.07 40.34 -1.89
N PRO A 154 40.48 40.38 -0.67
CA PRO A 154 39.05 40.58 -0.52
C PRO A 154 38.56 41.77 -1.33
N ARG A 155 37.39 41.66 -1.96
CA ARG A 155 36.85 42.65 -2.92
C ARG A 155 36.68 44.06 -2.33
N GLU A 156 36.52 44.15 -1.02
CA GLU A 156 36.42 45.41 -0.26
C GLU A 156 37.76 46.18 -0.22
N GLU A 157 38.88 45.49 -0.41
CA GLU A 157 40.23 46.08 -0.42
C GLU A 157 40.69 46.46 -1.84
N TRP A 158 39.84 46.25 -2.85
CA TRP A 158 40.17 46.63 -4.22
C TRP A 158 40.09 48.15 -4.38
N PRO A 159 40.96 48.76 -5.21
CA PRO A 159 40.87 50.19 -5.50
C PRO A 159 39.49 50.61 -6.05
N ASP A 160 38.88 49.72 -6.85
CA ASP A 160 37.49 49.78 -7.25
C ASP A 160 36.78 48.45 -6.91
N PRO A 161 35.97 48.41 -5.83
CA PRO A 161 35.20 47.22 -5.48
C PRO A 161 34.17 46.80 -6.54
N GLY A 162 33.76 47.72 -7.41
CA GLY A 162 32.79 47.49 -8.48
C GLY A 162 33.38 46.85 -9.73
N LEU A 163 34.71 46.77 -9.85
CA LEU A 163 35.39 46.20 -11.00
C LEU A 163 34.97 44.73 -11.20
N PRO A 164 34.47 44.35 -12.40
CA PRO A 164 34.21 42.96 -12.74
C PRO A 164 35.51 42.15 -12.80
N LYS A 165 35.48 40.89 -12.35
CA LYS A 165 36.64 39.98 -12.39
C LYS A 165 37.10 39.75 -13.83
N ASP A 166 36.18 39.61 -14.77
CA ASP A 166 36.49 39.39 -16.19
C ASP A 166 37.27 40.57 -16.80
N GLN A 167 36.94 41.79 -16.37
CA GLN A 167 37.68 42.99 -16.79
C GLN A 167 39.10 43.00 -16.21
N LEU A 168 39.27 42.62 -14.92
CA LEU A 168 40.60 42.46 -14.32
C LEU A 168 41.43 41.39 -15.03
N VAL A 169 40.83 40.27 -15.42
CA VAL A 169 41.49 39.21 -16.18
C VAL A 169 41.94 39.73 -17.55
N ALA A 170 41.09 40.47 -18.26
CA ALA A 170 41.45 41.09 -19.54
C ALA A 170 42.61 42.09 -19.40
N GLU A 171 42.61 42.91 -18.34
CA GLU A 171 43.71 43.84 -18.04
C GLU A 171 45.03 43.08 -17.72
N MET A 172 44.95 41.97 -17.00
CA MET A 172 46.10 41.09 -16.74
C MET A 172 46.62 40.43 -18.02
N GLU A 173 45.73 39.92 -18.87
CA GLU A 173 46.04 39.28 -20.14
C GLU A 173 46.77 40.26 -21.09
N GLU A 174 46.26 41.48 -21.22
CA GLU A 174 46.89 42.54 -22.02
C GLU A 174 48.27 42.92 -21.49
N ASN A 175 48.42 43.05 -20.16
CA ASN A 175 49.71 43.38 -19.54
C ASN A 175 50.76 42.27 -19.75
N LEU A 176 50.35 41.01 -19.57
CA LEU A 176 51.20 39.85 -19.79
C LEU A 176 51.56 39.64 -21.26
N GLY A 177 50.73 40.09 -22.21
CA GLY A 177 51.01 40.02 -23.65
C GLY A 177 52.30 40.72 -24.08
N SER A 178 52.85 41.63 -23.26
CA SER A 178 54.16 42.25 -23.49
C SER A 178 55.36 41.29 -23.30
N LEU A 179 55.17 40.17 -22.60
CA LEU A 179 56.22 39.20 -22.31
C LEU A 179 56.28 38.12 -23.41
N ILE A 180 57.19 38.32 -24.36
CA ILE A 180 57.39 37.44 -25.52
C ILE A 180 57.78 36.01 -25.07
N GLY A 181 57.22 35.01 -25.76
CA GLY A 181 57.61 33.60 -25.61
C GLY A 181 56.78 32.81 -24.59
N ASN A 182 55.67 33.37 -24.08
CA ASN A 182 54.70 32.66 -23.26
C ASN A 182 53.33 32.68 -23.96
N LEU A 183 52.63 31.55 -23.93
CA LEU A 183 51.20 31.43 -24.22
C LEU A 183 50.48 31.30 -22.88
N TYR A 184 49.56 32.23 -22.59
CA TYR A 184 48.84 32.27 -21.33
C TYR A 184 47.48 31.61 -21.46
N GLU A 185 47.07 30.91 -20.41
CA GLU A 185 45.71 30.41 -20.23
C GLU A 185 45.24 30.81 -18.83
N PHE A 186 44.16 31.58 -18.79
CA PHE A 186 43.53 32.02 -17.55
C PHE A 186 42.41 31.05 -17.18
N SER A 187 42.43 30.61 -15.93
CA SER A 187 41.41 29.73 -15.35
C SER A 187 41.36 29.97 -13.84
N GLN A 188 40.80 29.03 -13.10
CA GLN A 188 40.68 29.06 -11.65
C GLN A 188 41.30 27.78 -11.05
N PRO A 189 41.83 27.83 -9.82
CA PRO A 189 42.62 26.72 -9.27
C PRO A 189 41.90 25.35 -9.24
N ILE A 190 40.64 25.30 -8.81
CA ILE A 190 39.85 24.06 -8.73
C ILE A 190 39.37 23.67 -10.13
N GLU A 191 38.87 24.62 -10.91
CA GLU A 191 38.41 24.42 -12.29
C GLU A 191 39.50 23.81 -13.18
N LEU A 192 40.72 24.38 -13.15
CA LEU A 192 41.88 23.88 -13.89
C LEU A 192 42.15 22.40 -13.60
N ARG A 193 42.14 22.03 -12.31
CA ARG A 193 42.42 20.65 -11.88
C ARG A 193 41.26 19.71 -12.14
N PHE A 194 40.02 20.20 -12.05
CA PHE A 194 38.83 19.41 -12.38
C PHE A 194 38.78 19.06 -13.87
N ASN A 195 39.02 20.06 -14.73
CA ASN A 195 39.09 19.87 -16.18
C ASN A 195 40.20 18.86 -16.55
N GLU A 196 41.40 19.03 -15.96
CA GLU A 196 42.54 18.13 -16.17
C GLU A 196 42.23 16.68 -15.75
N LEU A 197 41.62 16.46 -14.58
CA LEU A 197 41.33 15.12 -14.05
C LEU A 197 40.21 14.39 -14.80
N ILE A 198 39.16 15.10 -15.21
CA ILE A 198 37.98 14.47 -15.79
C ILE A 198 38.10 14.33 -17.31
N ALA A 199 38.48 15.40 -17.99
CA ALA A 199 38.48 15.44 -19.44
C ALA A 199 39.87 15.16 -20.04
N GLY A 200 40.92 15.16 -19.21
CA GLY A 200 42.31 15.03 -19.65
C GLY A 200 42.84 16.26 -20.39
N VAL A 201 42.08 17.35 -20.35
CA VAL A 201 42.28 18.61 -21.09
C VAL A 201 41.98 19.77 -20.15
N ARG A 202 42.68 20.89 -20.34
CA ARG A 202 42.63 22.02 -19.38
C ARG A 202 41.57 23.08 -19.74
N GLY A 203 41.20 23.19 -21.02
CA GLY A 203 40.17 24.13 -21.50
C GLY A 203 38.75 23.57 -21.52
N ASP A 204 37.77 24.46 -21.69
CA ASP A 204 36.32 24.14 -21.68
C ASP A 204 35.92 23.15 -22.79
N VAL A 205 36.50 23.33 -23.97
CA VAL A 205 36.29 22.49 -25.15
C VAL A 205 37.62 21.88 -25.57
N ALA A 206 37.59 20.58 -25.88
CA ALA A 206 38.71 19.92 -26.53
C ALA A 206 38.28 19.17 -27.77
N VAL A 207 38.96 19.42 -28.88
CA VAL A 207 38.86 18.63 -30.10
C VAL A 207 40.01 17.65 -30.11
N LYS A 208 39.70 16.36 -29.94
CA LYS A 208 40.67 15.26 -29.90
C LYS A 208 40.77 14.65 -31.30
N LEU A 209 41.91 14.79 -31.95
CA LEU A 209 42.19 14.19 -33.25
C LEU A 209 42.99 12.90 -33.04
N TYR A 210 42.41 11.74 -33.35
CA TYR A 210 43.06 10.44 -33.19
C TYR A 210 43.65 9.95 -34.51
N GLY A 211 44.83 9.33 -34.47
CA GLY A 211 45.49 8.74 -35.64
C GLY A 211 46.97 8.41 -35.39
N ASP A 212 47.61 7.70 -36.31
CA ASP A 212 48.98 7.20 -36.10
C ASP A 212 50.08 8.18 -36.51
N ASP A 213 49.80 9.03 -37.51
CA ASP A 213 50.71 10.04 -38.06
C ASP A 213 50.55 11.38 -37.32
N LEU A 214 51.45 11.63 -36.37
CA LEU A 214 51.40 12.81 -35.51
C LEU A 214 51.71 14.11 -36.27
N GLU A 215 52.48 14.07 -37.36
CA GLU A 215 52.76 15.25 -38.17
C GLU A 215 51.52 15.68 -38.95
N ALA A 216 50.88 14.73 -39.63
CA ALA A 216 49.63 14.98 -40.36
C ALA A 216 48.51 15.45 -39.41
N LEU A 217 48.39 14.83 -38.23
CA LEU A 217 47.43 15.25 -37.21
C LEU A 217 47.71 16.65 -36.67
N THR A 218 48.98 17.02 -36.47
CA THR A 218 49.35 18.37 -35.99
C THR A 218 48.99 19.43 -37.04
N ALA A 219 49.17 19.14 -38.33
CA ALA A 219 48.72 20.03 -39.40
C ALA A 219 47.20 20.21 -39.41
N SER A 220 46.43 19.11 -39.36
CA SER A 220 44.96 19.18 -39.26
C SER A 220 44.49 19.87 -37.98
N ALA A 221 45.21 19.70 -36.86
CA ALA A 221 44.91 20.38 -35.61
C ALA A 221 45.10 21.91 -35.72
N GLY A 222 46.07 22.37 -36.52
CA GLY A 222 46.24 23.78 -36.88
C GLY A 222 45.03 24.34 -37.63
N GLU A 223 44.52 23.61 -38.63
CA GLU A 223 43.31 24.00 -39.36
C GLU A 223 42.07 24.03 -38.45
N VAL A 224 41.93 23.04 -37.55
CA VAL A 224 40.87 23.02 -36.52
C VAL A 224 40.96 24.26 -35.64
N ALA A 225 42.16 24.63 -35.18
CA ALA A 225 42.35 25.81 -34.34
C ALA A 225 41.96 27.11 -35.06
N GLU A 226 42.27 27.26 -36.34
CA GLU A 226 41.87 28.43 -37.14
C GLU A 226 40.33 28.54 -37.24
N GLN A 227 39.64 27.41 -37.46
CA GLN A 227 38.18 27.38 -37.48
C GLN A 227 37.56 27.68 -36.11
N LEU A 228 38.15 27.16 -35.03
CA LEU A 228 37.73 27.48 -33.67
C LEU A 228 37.92 28.97 -33.37
N GLN A 229 39.05 29.56 -33.74
CA GLN A 229 39.34 30.98 -33.51
C GLN A 229 38.41 31.91 -34.32
N SER A 230 37.92 31.46 -35.48
CA SER A 230 36.89 32.18 -36.26
C SER A 230 35.49 32.13 -35.65
N THR A 231 35.28 31.34 -34.60
CA THR A 231 33.97 31.15 -33.97
C THR A 231 33.78 32.14 -32.83
N GLN A 232 32.64 32.84 -32.84
CA GLN A 232 32.34 33.85 -31.83
C GLN A 232 32.31 33.22 -30.43
N GLY A 233 33.03 33.83 -29.48
CA GLY A 233 33.16 33.35 -28.10
C GLY A 233 34.36 32.45 -27.85
N ALA A 234 35.16 32.11 -28.87
CA ALA A 234 36.42 31.38 -28.68
C ALA A 234 37.48 32.28 -28.03
N ALA A 235 38.07 31.80 -26.94
CA ALA A 235 39.22 32.40 -26.28
C ALA A 235 40.32 31.34 -26.09
N ASP A 236 41.58 31.79 -26.01
CA ASP A 236 42.73 30.94 -25.65
C ASP A 236 42.90 29.67 -26.52
N VAL A 237 42.54 29.74 -27.81
CA VAL A 237 42.62 28.58 -28.72
C VAL A 237 44.08 28.15 -28.89
N LYS A 238 44.37 26.88 -28.60
CA LYS A 238 45.73 26.33 -28.68
C LYS A 238 45.75 24.91 -29.21
N VAL A 239 46.81 24.61 -29.97
CA VAL A 239 47.13 23.28 -30.47
C VAL A 239 48.24 22.68 -29.64
N GLN A 240 48.08 21.43 -29.21
CA GLN A 240 49.17 20.69 -28.56
C GLN A 240 50.34 20.53 -29.53
N GLN A 241 51.51 21.04 -29.16
CA GLN A 241 52.74 20.84 -29.95
C GLN A 241 53.34 19.48 -29.65
N VAL A 242 53.37 18.61 -30.66
CA VAL A 242 53.84 17.22 -30.54
C VAL A 242 55.24 17.05 -31.16
N THR A 243 55.59 17.87 -32.14
CA THR A 243 56.86 17.85 -32.89
C THR A 243 57.69 19.12 -32.63
N GLY A 244 58.93 19.15 -33.12
CA GLY A 244 59.81 20.32 -32.99
C GLY A 244 60.58 20.40 -31.67
N PHE A 245 60.73 19.26 -30.98
CA PHE A 245 61.61 19.15 -29.81
C PHE A 245 63.02 18.74 -30.26
N PRO A 246 64.06 19.56 -30.05
CA PRO A 246 65.40 19.24 -30.50
C PRO A 246 65.95 18.06 -29.69
N THR A 247 66.20 16.95 -30.37
CA THR A 247 66.83 15.76 -29.80
C THR A 247 68.23 15.59 -30.35
N LEU A 248 69.19 15.32 -29.48
CA LEU A 248 70.51 14.86 -29.90
C LEU A 248 70.42 13.38 -30.25
N ASP A 249 70.42 13.07 -31.53
CA ASP A 249 70.51 11.71 -32.05
C ASP A 249 71.97 11.29 -32.16
N ILE A 250 72.26 10.07 -31.71
CA ILE A 250 73.61 9.51 -31.72
C ILE A 250 73.55 8.24 -32.57
N ASP A 251 73.89 8.38 -33.84
CA ASP A 251 73.85 7.26 -34.78
C ASP A 251 75.11 6.42 -34.65
N PHE A 252 74.95 5.19 -34.17
CA PHE A 252 76.05 4.26 -33.93
C PHE A 252 76.38 3.49 -35.21
N ASP A 253 77.58 3.66 -35.75
CA ASP A 253 78.07 2.87 -36.88
C ASP A 253 78.40 1.45 -36.42
N ARG A 254 77.37 0.59 -36.47
CA ARG A 254 77.45 -0.82 -36.07
C ARG A 254 78.57 -1.56 -36.81
N SER A 255 78.86 -1.18 -38.05
CA SER A 255 79.88 -1.85 -38.87
C SER A 255 81.29 -1.51 -38.39
N THR A 256 81.53 -0.26 -38.01
CA THR A 256 82.82 0.20 -37.49
C THR A 256 83.02 -0.24 -36.04
N ILE A 257 81.98 -0.19 -35.21
CA ILE A 257 82.00 -0.72 -33.83
C ILE A 257 82.42 -2.19 -33.81
N ALA A 258 81.81 -3.03 -34.65
CA ALA A 258 82.14 -4.45 -34.74
C ALA A 258 83.59 -4.71 -35.21
N ARG A 259 84.14 -3.86 -36.10
CA ARG A 259 85.53 -3.98 -36.56
C ARG A 259 86.54 -3.77 -35.44
N TYR A 260 86.20 -2.97 -34.44
CA TYR A 260 87.01 -2.74 -33.25
C TYR A 260 86.77 -3.78 -32.14
N GLY A 261 85.93 -4.79 -32.38
CA GLY A 261 85.61 -5.83 -31.40
C GLY A 261 84.71 -5.36 -30.26
N LEU A 262 84.08 -4.18 -30.40
CA LEU A 262 83.14 -3.64 -29.42
C LEU A 262 81.71 -4.05 -29.77
N THR A 263 80.83 -4.04 -28.78
CA THR A 263 79.39 -4.07 -28.99
C THR A 263 78.82 -2.64 -29.01
N VAL A 264 77.63 -2.47 -29.59
CA VAL A 264 76.92 -1.18 -29.52
C VAL A 264 76.61 -0.81 -28.07
N GLU A 265 76.40 -1.80 -27.21
CA GLU A 265 76.17 -1.59 -25.78
C GLU A 265 77.39 -0.97 -25.09
N ASP A 266 78.60 -1.43 -25.38
CA ASP A 266 79.83 -0.88 -24.78
C ASP A 266 80.02 0.61 -25.08
N VAL A 267 79.75 0.98 -26.34
CA VAL A 267 79.82 2.38 -26.80
C VAL A 267 78.67 3.20 -26.22
N ALA A 268 77.44 2.68 -26.28
CA ALA A 268 76.26 3.36 -25.76
C ALA A 268 76.32 3.58 -24.25
N GLN A 269 76.82 2.61 -23.46
CA GLN A 269 77.03 2.77 -22.03
C GLN A 269 78.06 3.86 -21.73
N SER A 270 79.16 3.92 -22.48
CA SER A 270 80.18 4.97 -22.33
C SER A 270 79.59 6.36 -22.57
N VAL A 271 78.76 6.50 -23.61
CA VAL A 271 78.02 7.73 -23.92
C VAL A 271 76.98 8.05 -22.83
N ALA A 272 76.24 7.05 -22.35
CA ALA A 272 75.25 7.23 -21.29
C ALA A 272 75.88 7.71 -19.98
N ILE A 273 77.05 7.13 -19.60
CA ILE A 273 77.83 7.57 -18.44
C ILE A 273 78.34 9.00 -18.64
N ALA A 274 78.83 9.33 -19.84
CA ALA A 274 79.35 10.65 -20.16
C ALA A 274 78.25 11.75 -20.10
N MET A 275 77.09 11.47 -20.69
CA MET A 275 75.99 12.43 -20.84
C MET A 275 75.03 12.45 -19.64
N GLY A 276 74.37 11.31 -19.35
CA GLY A 276 73.34 11.18 -18.32
C GLY A 276 73.90 10.89 -16.93
N GLY A 277 75.08 10.27 -16.87
CA GLY A 277 75.74 9.88 -15.65
C GLY A 277 75.36 8.48 -15.17
N ARG A 278 76.23 7.89 -14.35
CA ARG A 278 76.01 6.59 -13.72
C ARG A 278 75.91 6.74 -12.21
N PRO A 279 74.87 6.18 -11.57
CA PRO A 279 74.80 6.08 -10.12
C PRO A 279 76.00 5.27 -9.59
N ALA A 280 76.80 5.89 -8.74
CA ALA A 280 77.95 5.28 -8.08
C ALA A 280 77.62 4.80 -6.65
N GLY A 281 76.54 5.31 -6.05
CA GLY A 281 76.06 4.89 -4.74
C GLY A 281 75.11 5.90 -4.11
N LEU A 282 74.65 5.58 -2.89
CA LEU A 282 73.80 6.46 -2.07
C LEU A 282 74.60 6.95 -0.86
N VAL A 283 74.51 8.24 -0.57
CA VAL A 283 74.96 8.82 0.70
C VAL A 283 73.76 9.00 1.61
N PHE A 284 73.86 8.50 2.84
CA PHE A 284 72.81 8.60 3.85
C PHE A 284 73.19 9.65 4.89
N GLU A 285 72.32 10.63 5.12
CA GLU A 285 72.41 11.60 6.21
C GLU A 285 71.18 11.44 7.11
N GLY A 286 71.27 10.55 8.11
CA GLY A 286 70.11 10.11 8.88
C GLY A 286 69.11 9.38 7.97
N ASP A 287 67.88 9.88 7.92
CA ASP A 287 66.82 9.35 7.05
C ASP A 287 66.86 9.90 5.61
N ARG A 288 67.70 10.92 5.33
CA ARG A 288 67.84 11.52 3.99
C ARG A 288 68.78 10.68 3.13
N ARG A 289 68.43 10.51 1.86
CA ARG A 289 69.18 9.75 0.86
C ARG A 289 69.58 10.67 -0.28
N PHE A 290 70.85 10.64 -0.68
CA PHE A 290 71.37 11.41 -1.79
C PHE A 290 72.06 10.49 -2.80
N ASP A 291 71.69 10.59 -4.07
CA ASP A 291 72.37 9.89 -5.15
C ASP A 291 73.74 10.51 -5.43
N VAL A 292 74.77 9.66 -5.50
CA VAL A 292 76.09 10.03 -6.01
C VAL A 292 76.15 9.58 -7.46
N VAL A 293 76.29 10.52 -8.40
CA VAL A 293 76.32 10.25 -9.84
C VAL A 293 77.67 10.67 -10.42
N VAL A 294 78.27 9.80 -11.24
CA VAL A 294 79.50 10.09 -12.00
C VAL A 294 79.12 10.43 -13.44
N ARG A 295 79.51 11.61 -13.91
CA ARG A 295 79.28 12.10 -15.28
C ARG A 295 80.37 13.09 -15.70
N LEU A 296 80.47 13.40 -17.00
CA LEU A 296 81.38 14.46 -17.45
C LEU A 296 80.90 15.85 -17.01
N PRO A 297 81.83 16.83 -16.84
CA PRO A 297 81.47 18.22 -16.63
C PRO A 297 80.65 18.80 -17.79
N ASP A 298 79.74 19.74 -17.48
CA ASP A 298 78.85 20.39 -18.45
C ASP A 298 79.60 20.98 -19.66
N ALA A 299 80.76 21.60 -19.41
CA ALA A 299 81.58 22.20 -20.46
C ALA A 299 82.07 21.19 -21.52
N THR A 300 82.28 19.93 -21.14
CA THR A 300 82.77 18.87 -22.05
C THR A 300 81.63 18.16 -22.76
N ARG A 301 80.50 17.94 -22.07
CA ARG A 301 79.33 17.24 -22.66
C ARG A 301 78.45 18.13 -23.55
N ASN A 302 78.50 19.45 -23.38
CA ASN A 302 77.80 20.41 -24.24
C ASN A 302 78.57 20.75 -25.53
N ASP A 303 79.80 20.26 -25.67
CA ASP A 303 80.67 20.48 -26.84
C ASP A 303 80.81 19.16 -27.61
N PHE A 304 80.16 19.06 -28.77
CA PHE A 304 80.16 17.85 -29.60
C PHE A 304 81.56 17.49 -30.14
N ASP A 305 82.47 18.47 -30.25
CA ASP A 305 83.84 18.19 -30.64
C ASP A 305 84.61 17.50 -29.53
N GLN A 306 84.43 17.94 -28.29
CA GLN A 306 85.00 17.28 -27.12
C GLN A 306 84.34 15.92 -26.84
N LEU A 307 83.02 15.82 -26.98
CA LEU A 307 82.29 14.57 -26.82
C LEU A 307 82.72 13.52 -27.86
N GLY A 308 82.88 13.92 -29.12
CA GLY A 308 83.39 13.04 -30.17
C GLY A 308 84.85 12.63 -29.97
N ALA A 309 85.64 13.40 -29.21
CA ALA A 309 87.01 13.05 -28.85
C ALA A 309 87.10 12.09 -27.65
N LEU A 310 85.97 11.72 -27.03
CA LEU A 310 85.94 10.83 -25.86
C LEU A 310 86.63 9.49 -26.20
N PRO A 311 87.65 9.08 -25.42
CA PRO A 311 88.36 7.82 -25.68
C PRO A 311 87.52 6.63 -25.20
N ILE A 312 87.14 5.77 -26.13
CA ILE A 312 86.48 4.48 -25.86
C ILE A 312 87.56 3.40 -25.77
N LEU A 313 87.65 2.74 -24.62
CA LEU A 313 88.66 1.74 -24.33
C LEU A 313 88.32 0.40 -24.99
N LEU A 314 89.26 -0.15 -25.75
CA LEU A 314 89.19 -1.50 -26.32
C LEU A 314 89.72 -2.53 -25.31
N GLU A 315 89.37 -3.82 -25.49
CA GLU A 315 89.86 -4.91 -24.62
C GLU A 315 91.39 -5.01 -24.55
N ASN A 316 92.08 -4.58 -25.61
CA ASN A 316 93.54 -4.58 -25.71
C ASN A 316 94.21 -3.35 -25.05
N GLY A 317 93.44 -2.47 -24.41
CA GLY A 317 93.93 -1.26 -23.74
C GLY A 317 94.19 -0.05 -24.64
N VAL A 318 93.97 -0.17 -25.96
CA VAL A 318 94.01 0.95 -26.90
C VAL A 318 92.69 1.71 -26.85
N THR A 319 92.70 3.02 -27.11
CA THR A 319 91.49 3.85 -27.14
C THR A 319 91.16 4.30 -28.55
N VAL A 320 89.87 4.30 -28.91
CA VAL A 320 89.34 4.88 -30.15
C VAL A 320 88.45 6.08 -29.81
N PRO A 321 88.58 7.23 -30.49
CA PRO A 321 87.67 8.36 -30.30
C PRO A 321 86.24 8.01 -30.68
N LEU A 322 85.28 8.44 -29.87
CA LEU A 322 83.85 8.17 -30.07
C LEU A 322 83.33 8.59 -31.47
N ARG A 323 83.87 9.67 -32.07
CA ARG A 323 83.50 10.14 -33.42
C ARG A 323 83.79 9.12 -34.53
N GLN A 324 84.68 8.15 -34.31
CA GLN A 324 84.88 7.06 -35.27
C GLN A 324 83.82 5.97 -35.16
N LEU A 325 83.07 5.94 -34.06
CA LEU A 325 82.11 4.89 -33.72
C LEU A 325 80.66 5.39 -33.81
N ALA A 326 80.42 6.69 -33.66
CA ALA A 326 79.10 7.31 -33.75
C ALA A 326 79.15 8.73 -34.34
N SER A 327 78.09 9.14 -35.02
CA SER A 327 77.83 10.54 -35.38
C SER A 327 76.86 11.19 -34.40
N PHE A 328 76.84 12.52 -34.38
CA PHE A 328 75.99 13.32 -33.50
C PHE A 328 75.20 14.29 -34.37
N ASP A 329 73.89 14.17 -34.36
CA ASP A 329 73.00 14.99 -35.16
C ASP A 329 71.90 15.56 -34.27
N VAL A 330 71.60 16.85 -34.41
CA VAL A 330 70.46 17.47 -33.72
C VAL A 330 69.28 17.43 -34.68
N ILE A 331 68.29 16.60 -34.37
CA ILE A 331 67.08 16.42 -35.18
C ILE A 331 65.85 16.91 -34.42
N ASP A 332 64.80 17.28 -35.15
CA ASP A 332 63.50 17.58 -34.56
C ASP A 332 62.77 16.28 -34.21
N GLY A 333 62.73 15.98 -32.92
CA GLY A 333 62.03 14.84 -32.35
C GLY A 333 60.64 15.18 -31.83
N LEU A 334 60.02 14.17 -31.20
CA LEU A 334 58.72 14.29 -30.54
C LEU A 334 58.89 14.84 -29.12
N ALA A 335 58.11 15.86 -28.78
CA ALA A 335 58.06 16.44 -27.43
C ALA A 335 57.32 15.52 -26.44
N GLU A 336 56.20 14.95 -26.89
CA GLU A 336 55.30 14.11 -26.09
C GLU A 336 54.60 13.11 -27.02
N VAL A 337 54.25 11.92 -26.51
CA VAL A 337 53.33 11.01 -27.21
C VAL A 337 52.14 10.69 -26.30
N ARG A 338 51.05 11.42 -26.49
CA ARG A 338 49.81 11.23 -25.73
C ARG A 338 48.99 10.08 -26.31
N ARG A 339 48.41 9.27 -25.43
CA ARG A 339 47.53 8.15 -25.81
C ARG A 339 46.29 8.10 -24.94
N GLU A 340 45.15 7.79 -25.56
CA GLU A 340 43.89 7.51 -24.90
C GLU A 340 43.36 6.19 -25.45
N GLN A 341 43.06 5.23 -24.56
CA GLN A 341 42.67 3.86 -24.91
C GLN A 341 43.62 3.16 -25.91
N GLY A 342 44.93 3.46 -25.81
CA GLY A 342 45.97 2.89 -26.65
C GLY A 342 46.16 3.58 -28.02
N ARG A 343 45.32 4.55 -28.38
CA ARG A 343 45.44 5.32 -29.63
C ARG A 343 46.17 6.63 -29.40
N ARG A 344 47.00 7.04 -30.35
CA ARG A 344 47.67 8.35 -30.34
C ARG A 344 46.67 9.45 -30.68
N LEU A 345 46.83 10.62 -30.08
CA LEU A 345 46.00 11.78 -30.36
C LEU A 345 46.76 13.09 -30.26
N VAL A 346 46.25 14.10 -30.97
CA VAL A 346 46.62 15.52 -30.85
C VAL A 346 45.38 16.28 -30.39
N ILE A 347 45.54 17.17 -29.41
CA ILE A 347 44.43 17.90 -28.81
C ILE A 347 44.49 19.36 -29.22
N VAL A 348 43.34 19.89 -29.67
CA VAL A 348 43.09 21.34 -29.79
C VAL A 348 42.15 21.74 -28.67
N SER A 349 42.54 22.70 -27.84
CA SER A 349 41.71 23.18 -26.73
C SER A 349 41.32 24.64 -26.91
N ALA A 350 40.15 25.01 -26.43
CA ALA A 350 39.64 26.38 -26.43
C ALA A 350 38.78 26.62 -25.18
N ASN A 351 38.81 27.85 -24.67
CA ASN A 351 37.89 28.34 -23.65
C ASN A 351 36.72 29.08 -24.32
N VAL A 352 35.55 29.06 -23.70
CA VAL A 352 34.36 29.74 -24.22
C VAL A 352 34.01 30.90 -23.29
N ARG A 353 34.16 32.13 -23.79
CA ARG A 353 33.84 33.36 -23.05
C ARG A 353 32.66 34.08 -23.71
N GLU A 354 31.82 34.71 -22.89
CA GLU A 354 30.66 35.52 -23.32
C GLU A 354 29.62 34.78 -24.20
N ARG A 355 29.64 33.45 -24.19
CA ARG A 355 28.75 32.59 -24.98
C ARG A 355 28.47 31.27 -24.27
N ASP A 356 27.33 30.64 -24.57
CA ASP A 356 27.02 29.31 -24.02
C ASP A 356 27.78 28.19 -24.73
N LEU A 357 28.24 27.22 -23.93
CA LEU A 357 29.06 26.10 -24.38
C LEU A 357 28.38 25.25 -25.45
N GLY A 358 27.08 24.95 -25.28
CA GLY A 358 26.33 24.10 -26.20
C GLY A 358 26.20 24.70 -27.60
N SER A 359 25.83 25.98 -27.71
CA SER A 359 25.69 26.65 -29.01
C SER A 359 27.03 26.90 -29.67
N PHE A 360 28.08 27.22 -28.89
CA PHE A 360 29.44 27.36 -29.40
C PHE A 360 29.94 26.06 -30.05
N VAL A 361 29.85 24.93 -29.35
CA VAL A 361 30.34 23.64 -29.87
C VAL A 361 29.55 23.20 -31.09
N LYS A 362 28.24 23.46 -31.14
CA LYS A 362 27.42 23.14 -32.31
C LYS A 362 27.86 23.91 -33.57
N GLU A 363 28.08 25.22 -33.46
CA GLU A 363 28.61 26.01 -34.58
C GLU A 363 30.02 25.57 -34.98
N ALA A 364 30.88 25.29 -33.99
CA ALA A 364 32.24 24.83 -34.22
C ALA A 364 32.27 23.46 -34.91
N GLN A 365 31.41 22.52 -34.53
CA GLN A 365 31.23 21.23 -35.17
C GLN A 365 30.82 21.39 -36.64
N ASP A 366 29.84 22.25 -36.91
CA ASP A 366 29.36 22.51 -38.27
C ASP A 366 30.47 23.09 -39.16
N LYS A 367 31.29 24.02 -38.64
CA LYS A 367 32.44 24.59 -39.39
C LYS A 367 33.55 23.57 -39.62
N VAL A 368 33.95 22.84 -38.59
CA VAL A 368 35.02 21.82 -38.66
C VAL A 368 34.65 20.69 -39.62
N ALA A 369 33.39 20.24 -39.61
CA ALA A 369 32.92 19.17 -40.48
C ALA A 369 32.92 19.53 -41.98
N VAL A 370 32.76 20.81 -42.31
CA VAL A 370 32.71 21.28 -43.71
C VAL A 370 34.10 21.59 -44.25
N SER A 371 34.99 22.15 -43.41
CA SER A 371 36.24 22.74 -43.89
C SER A 371 37.46 21.81 -43.86
N ILE A 372 37.42 20.70 -43.12
CA ILE A 372 38.63 19.92 -42.80
C ILE A 372 38.54 18.50 -43.37
N MET A 373 39.54 18.10 -44.16
CA MET A 373 39.72 16.73 -44.62
C MET A 373 40.74 16.02 -43.74
N LEU A 374 40.26 15.08 -42.93
CA LEU A 374 41.10 14.30 -42.04
C LEU A 374 41.96 13.26 -42.80
N PRO A 375 43.21 12.99 -42.34
CA PRO A 375 44.03 11.90 -42.86
C PRO A 375 43.31 10.54 -42.80
N PRO A 376 43.64 9.56 -43.68
CA PRO A 376 43.07 8.22 -43.59
C PRO A 376 43.30 7.59 -42.21
N ALA A 377 42.31 6.82 -41.73
CA ALA A 377 42.32 6.19 -40.41
C ALA A 377 42.42 7.16 -39.21
N SER A 378 42.07 8.44 -39.40
CA SER A 378 41.91 9.40 -38.31
C SER A 378 40.44 9.79 -38.11
N PHE A 379 40.10 10.20 -36.88
CA PHE A 379 38.76 10.68 -36.51
C PHE A 379 38.84 11.74 -35.42
N ILE A 380 37.78 12.55 -35.30
CA ILE A 380 37.65 13.62 -34.31
C ILE A 380 36.62 13.22 -33.25
N GLU A 381 36.93 13.48 -31.99
CA GLU A 381 35.96 13.51 -30.90
C GLU A 381 35.99 14.86 -30.18
N TRP A 382 34.84 15.25 -29.64
CA TRP A 382 34.68 16.49 -28.87
C TRP A 382 34.61 16.14 -27.38
N GLY A 383 35.62 16.56 -26.63
CA GLY A 383 35.76 16.40 -25.19
C GLY A 383 35.66 17.72 -24.43
N GLY A 384 36.11 17.71 -23.17
CA GLY A 384 36.00 18.86 -22.25
C GLY A 384 34.67 18.85 -21.49
N GLN A 385 34.24 20.03 -21.01
CA GLN A 385 32.97 20.19 -20.31
C GLN A 385 31.75 19.82 -21.19
N TYR A 386 31.90 19.91 -22.51
CA TYR A 386 30.85 19.54 -23.45
C TYR A 386 30.49 18.04 -23.41
N GLN A 387 31.46 17.16 -23.19
CA GLN A 387 31.20 15.72 -23.00
C GLN A 387 30.34 15.48 -21.76
N ASN A 388 30.61 16.19 -20.68
CA ASN A 388 29.80 16.14 -19.46
C ASN A 388 28.39 16.70 -19.70
N LEU A 389 28.25 17.77 -20.48
CA LEU A 389 26.96 18.29 -20.90
C LEU A 389 26.15 17.24 -21.67
N GLN A 390 26.76 16.56 -22.66
CA GLN A 390 26.10 15.49 -23.42
C GLN A 390 25.67 14.32 -22.52
N ALA A 391 26.56 13.85 -21.65
CA ALA A 391 26.26 12.76 -20.71
C ALA A 391 25.12 13.14 -19.74
N ALA A 392 25.12 14.40 -19.26
CA ALA A 392 24.06 14.92 -18.40
C ALA A 392 22.72 15.03 -19.14
N GLN A 393 22.72 15.54 -20.37
CA GLN A 393 21.52 15.62 -21.21
C GLN A 393 20.95 14.23 -21.50
N ALA A 394 21.79 13.25 -21.84
CA ALA A 394 21.37 11.86 -22.06
C ALA A 394 20.78 11.22 -20.79
N ARG A 395 21.31 11.53 -19.61
CA ARG A 395 20.73 11.07 -18.34
C ARG A 395 19.41 11.80 -18.03
N LEU A 396 19.35 13.11 -18.22
CA LEU A 396 18.15 13.92 -17.96
C LEU A 396 16.98 13.56 -18.90
N SER A 397 17.26 13.17 -20.15
CA SER A 397 16.24 12.71 -21.09
C SER A 397 15.51 11.44 -20.63
N ILE A 398 16.12 10.65 -19.73
CA ILE A 398 15.52 9.47 -19.09
C ILE A 398 14.90 9.85 -17.74
N VAL A 399 15.65 10.58 -16.91
CA VAL A 399 15.25 10.89 -15.52
C VAL A 399 14.01 11.81 -15.48
N VAL A 400 13.94 12.83 -16.34
CA VAL A 400 12.83 13.80 -16.32
C VAL A 400 11.49 13.12 -16.67
N PRO A 401 11.36 12.33 -17.76
CA PRO A 401 10.13 11.58 -18.03
C PRO A 401 9.75 10.59 -16.93
N LEU A 402 10.74 9.88 -16.35
CA LEU A 402 10.49 8.96 -15.24
C LEU A 402 9.93 9.69 -14.01
N CYS A 403 10.50 10.84 -13.65
CA CYS A 403 9.99 11.68 -12.56
C CYS A 403 8.54 12.14 -12.85
N PHE A 404 8.24 12.58 -14.06
CA PHE A 404 6.88 12.98 -14.42
C PHE A 404 5.88 11.82 -14.43
N ALA A 405 6.29 10.64 -14.90
CA ALA A 405 5.46 9.43 -14.81
C ALA A 405 5.16 9.06 -13.35
N LEU A 406 6.17 9.14 -12.46
CA LEU A 406 6.01 8.88 -11.04
C LEU A 406 5.10 9.92 -10.36
N VAL A 407 5.24 11.20 -10.70
CA VAL A 407 4.35 12.27 -10.22
C VAL A 407 2.90 12.03 -10.69
N LEU A 408 2.69 11.64 -11.94
CA LEU A 408 1.37 11.31 -12.47
C LEU A 408 0.76 10.10 -11.74
N LEU A 409 1.57 9.06 -11.46
CA LEU A 409 1.15 7.89 -10.70
C LEU A 409 0.74 8.27 -9.27
N LEU A 410 1.54 9.07 -8.57
CA LEU A 410 1.22 9.58 -7.24
C LEU A 410 -0.07 10.41 -7.24
N LEU A 411 -0.29 11.23 -8.26
CA LEU A 411 -1.54 11.97 -8.45
C LEU A 411 -2.74 11.05 -8.68
N PHE A 412 -2.58 10.02 -9.50
CA PHE A 412 -3.61 9.01 -9.73
C PHE A 412 -3.99 8.29 -8.44
N MET A 413 -3.01 7.89 -7.63
CA MET A 413 -3.23 7.29 -6.32
C MET A 413 -3.92 8.25 -5.35
N ALA A 414 -3.48 9.51 -5.29
CA ALA A 414 -4.01 10.51 -4.35
C ALA A 414 -5.44 10.96 -4.68
N LEU A 415 -5.80 11.02 -5.97
CA LEU A 415 -7.12 11.52 -6.41
C LEU A 415 -8.12 10.42 -6.77
N GLY A 416 -7.70 9.16 -6.86
CA GLY A 416 -8.57 8.01 -7.11
C GLY A 416 -9.08 7.92 -8.56
N GLY A 417 -8.42 8.57 -9.52
CA GLY A 417 -8.83 8.52 -10.93
C GLY A 417 -7.90 9.28 -11.89
N TRP A 418 -7.81 8.77 -13.13
CA TRP A 418 -6.96 9.34 -14.20
C TRP A 418 -7.36 10.76 -14.59
N ILE A 419 -8.67 11.00 -14.59
CA ILE A 419 -9.26 12.24 -15.06
C ILE A 419 -8.87 13.43 -14.15
N PRO A 420 -9.10 13.39 -12.81
CA PRO A 420 -8.58 14.41 -11.90
C PRO A 420 -7.05 14.50 -11.86
N ALA A 421 -6.36 13.37 -12.00
CA ALA A 421 -4.90 13.33 -12.00
C ALA A 421 -4.31 14.10 -13.19
N LEU A 422 -4.81 13.85 -14.40
CA LEU A 422 -4.41 14.59 -15.61
C LEU A 422 -4.78 16.07 -15.53
N ALA A 423 -5.92 16.41 -14.93
CA ALA A 423 -6.32 17.79 -14.71
C ALA A 423 -5.29 18.53 -13.83
N VAL A 424 -4.85 17.92 -12.72
CA VAL A 424 -3.79 18.50 -11.87
C VAL A 424 -2.43 18.50 -12.57
N PHE A 425 -2.11 17.42 -13.29
CA PHE A 425 -0.84 17.28 -14.03
C PHE A 425 -0.68 18.35 -15.12
N SER A 426 -1.78 18.84 -15.70
CA SER A 426 -1.76 19.94 -16.67
C SER A 426 -1.17 21.26 -16.12
N ALA A 427 -1.08 21.41 -14.79
CA ALA A 427 -0.43 22.56 -14.17
C ALA A 427 1.10 22.54 -14.30
N ILE A 428 1.73 21.38 -14.56
CA ILE A 428 3.18 21.26 -14.68
C ILE A 428 3.73 22.06 -15.88
N PRO A 429 3.29 21.83 -17.14
CA PRO A 429 3.75 22.63 -18.29
C PRO A 429 3.65 24.14 -18.05
N MET A 430 2.59 24.55 -17.35
CA MET A 430 2.29 25.94 -17.03
C MET A 430 3.23 26.54 -15.98
N ALA A 431 3.65 25.74 -15.01
CA ALA A 431 4.69 26.10 -14.05
C ALA A 431 6.05 26.23 -14.76
N LEU A 432 6.40 25.25 -15.60
CA LEU A 432 7.65 25.26 -16.38
C LEU A 432 7.77 26.53 -17.23
N ALA A 433 6.68 27.00 -17.83
CA ALA A 433 6.67 28.23 -18.62
C ALA A 433 7.21 29.44 -17.84
N GLY A 434 6.83 29.61 -16.57
CA GLY A 434 7.31 30.72 -15.73
C GLY A 434 8.79 30.63 -15.39
N GLY A 435 9.31 29.42 -15.19
CA GLY A 435 10.73 29.20 -14.98
C GLY A 435 11.56 29.57 -16.22
N VAL A 436 11.08 29.21 -17.41
CA VAL A 436 11.72 29.59 -18.69
C VAL A 436 11.75 31.11 -18.87
N PHE A 437 10.63 31.80 -18.65
CA PHE A 437 10.60 33.26 -18.74
C PHE A 437 11.54 33.92 -17.73
N ALA A 438 11.65 33.38 -16.51
CA ALA A 438 12.54 33.93 -15.50
C ALA A 438 14.03 33.74 -15.85
N LEU A 439 14.42 32.59 -16.44
CA LEU A 439 15.77 32.38 -16.96
C LEU A 439 16.07 33.38 -18.10
N ALA A 440 15.16 33.50 -19.06
CA ALA A 440 15.31 34.42 -20.18
C ALA A 440 15.42 35.89 -19.74
N LEU A 441 14.57 36.32 -18.79
CA LEU A 441 14.59 37.68 -18.24
C LEU A 441 15.89 37.99 -17.50
N ARG A 442 16.53 36.98 -16.91
CA ARG A 442 17.83 37.11 -16.23
C ARG A 442 19.02 36.82 -17.13
N ALA A 443 18.81 36.58 -18.43
CA ALA A 443 19.83 36.18 -19.39
C ALA A 443 20.68 34.99 -18.89
N MET A 444 20.05 34.01 -18.24
CA MET A 444 20.72 32.80 -17.75
C MET A 444 20.46 31.62 -18.71
N PRO A 445 21.50 30.87 -19.11
CA PRO A 445 21.34 29.67 -19.91
C PRO A 445 20.70 28.53 -19.11
N PHE A 446 20.29 27.49 -19.82
CA PHE A 446 19.78 26.27 -19.24
C PHE A 446 20.95 25.41 -18.74
N SER A 447 21.00 25.18 -17.44
CA SER A 447 22.01 24.35 -16.78
C SER A 447 21.39 23.18 -16.01
N VAL A 448 22.22 22.23 -15.57
CA VAL A 448 21.75 21.10 -14.72
C VAL A 448 21.10 21.62 -13.44
N SER A 449 21.60 22.71 -12.85
CA SER A 449 20.99 23.38 -11.69
C SER A 449 19.60 23.92 -11.98
N ALA A 450 19.39 24.51 -13.15
CA ALA A 450 18.08 24.96 -13.61
C ALA A 450 17.12 23.78 -13.81
N ALA A 451 17.60 22.68 -14.40
CA ALA A 451 16.83 21.44 -14.59
C ALA A 451 16.31 20.87 -13.25
N VAL A 452 17.17 20.81 -12.22
CA VAL A 452 16.76 20.42 -10.86
C VAL A 452 15.71 21.38 -10.30
N GLY A 453 15.86 22.69 -10.55
CA GLY A 453 14.85 23.69 -10.21
C GLY A 453 13.48 23.43 -10.86
N PHE A 454 13.44 23.06 -12.14
CA PHE A 454 12.20 22.71 -12.85
C PHE A 454 11.52 21.46 -12.27
N ILE A 455 12.31 20.42 -11.90
CA ILE A 455 11.78 19.21 -11.26
C ILE A 455 11.18 19.56 -9.89
N ALA A 456 11.90 20.32 -9.07
CA ALA A 456 11.43 20.76 -7.75
C ALA A 456 10.16 21.62 -7.86
N LEU A 457 10.14 22.59 -8.78
CA LEU A 457 8.98 23.42 -9.10
C LEU A 457 7.76 22.57 -9.48
N SER A 458 7.95 21.55 -10.30
CA SER A 458 6.86 20.68 -10.75
C SER A 458 6.18 19.97 -9.59
N GLY A 459 6.97 19.49 -8.61
CA GLY A 459 6.43 18.90 -7.37
C GLY A 459 5.59 19.89 -6.56
N VAL A 460 6.06 21.12 -6.39
CA VAL A 460 5.31 22.16 -5.64
C VAL A 460 4.04 22.59 -6.38
N ALA A 461 4.10 22.75 -7.70
CA ALA A 461 2.94 23.09 -8.53
C ALA A 461 1.85 22.01 -8.42
N VAL A 462 2.26 20.74 -8.46
CA VAL A 462 1.37 19.59 -8.31
C VAL A 462 0.72 19.55 -6.93
N LEU A 463 1.46 19.84 -5.86
CA LEU A 463 0.91 19.89 -4.50
C LEU A 463 -0.21 20.94 -4.38
N ASN A 464 0.01 22.15 -4.92
CA ASN A 464 -1.02 23.20 -4.94
C ASN A 464 -2.25 22.76 -5.74
N GLY A 465 -2.06 22.10 -6.89
CA GLY A 465 -3.15 21.59 -7.71
C GLY A 465 -3.92 20.44 -7.06
N LEU A 466 -3.23 19.52 -6.36
CA LEU A 466 -3.83 18.43 -5.59
C LEU A 466 -4.75 18.98 -4.50
N VAL A 467 -4.25 19.93 -3.69
CA VAL A 467 -5.02 20.56 -2.60
C VAL A 467 -6.26 21.30 -3.13
N MET A 468 -6.14 21.95 -4.30
CA MET A 468 -7.27 22.57 -4.99
C MET A 468 -8.32 21.54 -5.41
N MET A 469 -7.91 20.48 -6.11
CA MET A 469 -8.81 19.43 -6.62
C MET A 469 -9.51 18.67 -5.48
N THR A 470 -8.80 18.36 -4.40
CA THR A 470 -9.39 17.73 -3.21
C THR A 470 -10.46 18.62 -2.57
N ALA A 471 -10.24 19.94 -2.50
CA ALA A 471 -11.23 20.88 -1.97
C ALA A 471 -12.50 20.98 -2.84
N ILE A 472 -12.35 20.89 -4.16
CA ILE A 472 -13.47 20.85 -5.12
C ILE A 472 -14.26 19.54 -4.94
N ARG A 473 -13.58 18.38 -4.89
CA ARG A 473 -14.23 17.09 -4.68
C ARG A 473 -14.96 16.98 -3.35
N GLN A 474 -14.40 17.54 -2.28
CA GLN A 474 -15.05 17.54 -0.97
C GLN A 474 -16.40 18.27 -1.00
N ARG A 475 -16.53 19.33 -1.80
CA ARG A 475 -17.79 20.08 -1.98
C ARG A 475 -18.76 19.36 -2.90
N LEU A 476 -18.27 18.70 -3.95
CA LEU A 476 -19.08 17.82 -4.78
C LEU A 476 -19.68 16.67 -3.96
N ALA A 477 -18.93 16.12 -3.00
CA ALA A 477 -19.42 15.09 -2.08
C ALA A 477 -20.45 15.62 -1.05
N GLN A 478 -20.63 16.93 -0.95
CA GLN A 478 -21.65 17.60 -0.13
C GLN A 478 -22.87 18.02 -0.97
N ASP A 479 -23.04 17.43 -2.16
CA ASP A 479 -24.14 17.69 -3.11
C ASP A 479 -24.26 19.16 -3.58
N LEU A 480 -23.17 19.93 -3.51
CA LEU A 480 -23.12 21.27 -4.12
C LEU A 480 -23.12 21.16 -5.67
N PRO A 481 -23.87 22.02 -6.38
CA PRO A 481 -23.82 22.08 -7.84
C PRO A 481 -22.39 22.28 -8.35
N LEU A 482 -22.03 21.60 -9.44
CA LEU A 482 -20.64 21.54 -9.95
C LEU A 482 -19.94 22.91 -10.04
N TYR A 483 -20.61 23.91 -10.58
CA TYR A 483 -20.05 25.27 -10.72
C TYR A 483 -19.81 25.95 -9.37
N ASP A 484 -20.71 25.76 -8.41
CA ASP A 484 -20.60 26.33 -7.07
C ASP A 484 -19.56 25.57 -6.24
N ALA A 485 -19.51 24.24 -6.36
CA ALA A 485 -18.49 23.40 -5.74
C ALA A 485 -17.07 23.79 -6.19
N ILE A 486 -16.88 24.08 -7.48
CA ILE A 486 -15.60 24.55 -8.01
C ILE A 486 -15.26 25.95 -7.47
N ALA A 487 -16.20 26.91 -7.55
CA ALA A 487 -15.96 28.29 -7.13
C ALA A 487 -15.70 28.41 -5.63
N GLU A 488 -16.49 27.71 -4.79
CA GLU A 488 -16.30 27.70 -3.34
C GLU A 488 -15.06 26.90 -2.92
N GLY A 489 -14.74 25.81 -3.63
CA GLY A 489 -13.51 25.05 -3.43
C GLY A 489 -12.28 25.92 -3.66
N ALA A 490 -12.31 26.69 -4.75
CA ALA A 490 -11.25 27.62 -5.10
C ALA A 490 -11.13 28.80 -4.13
N LEU A 491 -12.26 29.38 -3.70
CA LEU A 491 -12.28 30.46 -2.71
C LEU A 491 -11.75 30.02 -1.34
N ALA A 492 -12.06 28.79 -0.92
CA ALA A 492 -11.56 28.24 0.34
C ALA A 492 -10.04 27.97 0.30
N ARG A 493 -9.49 27.66 -0.88
CA ARG A 493 -8.06 27.36 -1.05
C ARG A 493 -7.22 28.57 -1.47
N LEU A 494 -7.83 29.70 -1.84
CA LEU A 494 -7.10 30.92 -2.23
C LEU A 494 -6.06 31.36 -1.19
N ARG A 495 -6.45 31.47 0.09
CA ARG A 495 -5.54 31.92 1.16
C ARG A 495 -4.38 30.94 1.37
N PRO A 496 -4.61 29.63 1.58
CA PRO A 496 -3.54 28.65 1.69
C PRO A 496 -2.59 28.65 0.48
N VAL A 497 -3.12 28.64 -0.74
CA VAL A 497 -2.31 28.59 -1.98
C VAL A 497 -1.44 29.83 -2.15
N LEU A 498 -1.98 31.03 -1.86
CA LEU A 498 -1.18 32.26 -1.88
C LEU A 498 -0.10 32.26 -0.80
N MET A 499 -0.40 31.76 0.40
CA MET A 499 0.58 31.68 1.48
C MET A 499 1.71 30.69 1.16
N THR A 500 1.40 29.51 0.64
CA THR A 500 2.42 28.51 0.29
C THR A 500 3.31 29.01 -0.85
N ALA A 501 2.72 29.60 -1.89
CA ALA A 501 3.47 30.22 -2.97
C ALA A 501 4.36 31.37 -2.48
N LEU A 502 3.84 32.28 -1.66
CA LEU A 502 4.59 33.43 -1.15
C LEU A 502 5.76 32.98 -0.25
N VAL A 503 5.53 32.06 0.69
CA VAL A 503 6.59 31.56 1.59
C VAL A 503 7.67 30.85 0.79
N ALA A 504 7.29 29.99 -0.17
CA ALA A 504 8.25 29.31 -1.03
C ALA A 504 9.05 30.33 -1.86
N SER A 505 8.39 31.24 -2.58
CA SER A 505 9.08 32.26 -3.37
C SER A 505 10.01 33.13 -2.51
N LEU A 506 9.56 33.62 -1.35
CA LEU A 506 10.39 34.42 -0.43
C LEU A 506 11.58 33.61 0.13
N GLY A 507 11.41 32.32 0.39
CA GLY A 507 12.49 31.44 0.83
C GLY A 507 13.60 31.27 -0.21
N PHE A 508 13.25 31.30 -1.49
CA PHE A 508 14.22 31.22 -2.60
C PHE A 508 14.81 32.58 -3.01
N VAL A 509 14.23 33.72 -2.59
CA VAL A 509 14.74 35.06 -2.95
C VAL A 509 16.20 35.27 -2.55
N PRO A 510 16.65 35.00 -1.30
CA PRO A 510 18.04 35.18 -0.91
C PRO A 510 19.00 34.40 -1.82
N MET A 511 18.61 33.19 -2.20
CA MET A 511 19.37 32.30 -3.07
C MET A 511 19.41 32.82 -4.53
N ALA A 512 18.35 33.49 -5.00
CA ALA A 512 18.29 34.09 -6.33
C ALA A 512 19.16 35.35 -6.49
N ILE A 513 19.36 36.12 -5.41
CA ILE A 513 20.14 37.37 -5.41
C ILE A 513 21.53 37.23 -4.77
N ALA A 514 21.89 36.04 -4.27
CA ALA A 514 23.16 35.81 -3.59
C ALA A 514 24.36 36.14 -4.50
N THR A 515 25.37 36.83 -3.95
CA THR A 515 26.60 37.25 -4.66
C THR A 515 27.87 36.57 -4.13
N GLY A 516 27.75 35.70 -3.13
CA GLY A 516 28.89 34.97 -2.55
C GLY A 516 29.35 33.79 -3.39
N THR A 517 30.51 33.22 -3.05
CA THR A 517 31.08 32.03 -3.70
C THR A 517 30.10 30.87 -3.70
N GLY A 518 29.87 30.27 -4.87
CA GLY A 518 28.92 29.16 -5.03
C GLY A 518 27.47 29.59 -5.26
N ALA A 519 27.19 30.91 -5.29
CA ALA A 519 25.87 31.42 -5.63
C ALA A 519 25.50 31.13 -7.10
N GLU A 520 26.49 30.97 -7.98
CA GLU A 520 26.33 30.74 -9.41
C GLU A 520 25.53 29.47 -9.68
N VAL A 521 25.77 28.41 -8.90
CA VAL A 521 25.00 27.15 -8.97
C VAL A 521 23.59 27.30 -8.39
N GLN A 522 23.41 28.23 -7.45
CA GLN A 522 22.16 28.43 -6.71
C GLN A 522 21.16 29.35 -7.42
N ARG A 523 21.64 30.42 -8.07
CA ARG A 523 20.78 31.43 -8.72
C ARG A 523 19.86 30.83 -9.80
N PRO A 524 20.32 29.95 -10.73
CA PRO A 524 19.43 29.38 -11.74
C PRO A 524 18.32 28.53 -11.15
N LEU A 525 18.64 27.71 -10.14
CA LEU A 525 17.66 26.88 -9.43
C LEU A 525 16.58 27.75 -8.78
N ALA A 526 16.99 28.76 -8.01
CA ALA A 526 16.07 29.66 -7.32
C ALA A 526 15.23 30.51 -8.30
N THR A 527 15.84 30.99 -9.39
CA THR A 527 15.15 31.77 -10.44
C THR A 527 14.02 30.99 -11.07
N VAL A 528 14.28 29.74 -11.44
CA VAL A 528 13.29 28.84 -12.04
C VAL A 528 12.13 28.61 -11.08
N VAL A 529 12.43 28.31 -9.82
CA VAL A 529 11.39 28.04 -8.82
C VAL A 529 10.55 29.28 -8.54
N ILE A 530 11.15 30.47 -8.38
CA ILE A 530 10.42 31.72 -8.14
C ILE A 530 9.51 32.06 -9.34
N GLY A 531 10.09 32.11 -10.55
CA GLY A 531 9.34 32.43 -11.76
C GLY A 531 8.21 31.46 -12.03
N GLY A 532 8.50 30.17 -11.86
CA GLY A 532 7.52 29.11 -12.01
C GLY A 532 6.42 29.12 -10.95
N LEU A 533 6.72 29.44 -9.69
CA LEU A 533 5.70 29.53 -8.65
C LEU A 533 4.73 30.70 -8.89
N ILE A 534 5.24 31.83 -9.40
CA ILE A 534 4.39 32.99 -9.74
C ILE A 534 3.40 32.61 -10.84
N THR A 535 3.87 31.99 -11.94
CA THR A 535 2.97 31.59 -13.02
C THR A 535 2.09 30.41 -12.61
N ALA A 536 2.64 29.39 -11.95
CA ALA A 536 1.88 28.23 -11.47
C ALA A 536 0.76 28.66 -10.55
N THR A 537 0.98 29.59 -9.63
CA THR A 537 -0.07 30.06 -8.70
C THR A 537 -1.23 30.71 -9.44
N ALA A 538 -0.95 31.61 -10.39
CA ALA A 538 -1.99 32.21 -11.22
C ALA A 538 -2.75 31.14 -12.03
N LEU A 539 -2.01 30.19 -12.60
CA LEU A 539 -2.57 29.19 -13.50
C LEU A 539 -3.33 28.09 -12.74
N THR A 540 -2.90 27.67 -11.55
CA THR A 540 -3.64 26.79 -10.65
C THR A 540 -4.92 27.44 -10.13
N LEU A 541 -4.95 28.75 -9.92
CA LEU A 541 -6.15 29.46 -9.47
C LEU A 541 -7.19 29.68 -10.58
N PHE A 542 -6.81 29.68 -11.86
CA PHE A 542 -7.76 29.96 -12.95
C PHE A 542 -7.94 28.79 -13.92
N VAL A 543 -6.85 28.19 -14.38
CA VAL A 543 -6.87 27.14 -15.41
C VAL A 543 -7.31 25.80 -14.84
N LEU A 544 -6.84 25.41 -13.65
CA LEU A 544 -7.26 24.16 -13.03
C LEU A 544 -8.78 24.12 -12.73
N PRO A 545 -9.41 25.17 -12.14
CA PRO A 545 -10.87 25.25 -12.02
C PRO A 545 -11.62 25.19 -13.36
N ALA A 546 -11.09 25.83 -14.41
CA ALA A 546 -11.69 25.80 -15.75
C ALA A 546 -11.64 24.39 -16.38
N ILE A 547 -10.52 23.67 -16.22
CA ILE A 547 -10.38 22.27 -16.64
C ILE A 547 -11.31 21.38 -15.83
N ALA A 548 -11.36 21.56 -14.50
CA ALA A 548 -12.25 20.80 -13.63
C ALA A 548 -13.73 20.94 -14.04
N GLY A 549 -14.17 22.14 -14.43
CA GLY A 549 -15.54 22.40 -14.90
C GLY A 549 -15.92 21.72 -16.22
N LEU A 550 -14.94 21.44 -17.09
CA LEU A 550 -15.17 20.64 -18.30
C LEU A 550 -15.21 19.15 -17.98
N VAL A 551 -14.27 18.74 -17.14
CA VAL A 551 -13.91 17.34 -16.94
C VAL A 551 -14.85 16.62 -15.96
N LEU A 552 -15.40 17.34 -14.98
CA LEU A 552 -16.33 16.79 -13.98
C LEU A 552 -17.80 16.92 -14.39
N ARG A 553 -18.08 17.40 -15.61
CA ARG A 553 -19.43 17.70 -16.11
C ARG A 553 -20.25 16.46 -16.50
N ASP A 554 -19.62 15.30 -16.69
CA ASP A 554 -20.19 14.13 -17.38
C ASP A 554 -20.56 12.93 -16.50
N LYS A 555 -20.63 13.07 -15.17
CA LYS A 555 -20.78 11.92 -14.24
C LYS A 555 -22.01 11.94 -13.33
N THR A 556 -23.19 12.25 -13.88
CA THR A 556 -24.49 12.13 -13.17
C THR A 556 -25.48 11.16 -13.83
N SER A 557 -25.01 10.07 -14.43
CA SER A 557 -25.88 8.91 -14.73
C SER A 557 -25.09 7.60 -14.81
N ASN A 558 -25.65 6.57 -14.17
CA ASN A 558 -25.29 5.15 -14.21
C ASN A 558 -23.96 4.71 -13.57
N ASP A 559 -24.07 4.19 -12.34
CA ASP A 559 -23.24 3.05 -11.89
C ASP A 559 -24.20 1.95 -11.40
N HIS A 560 -24.48 0.99 -12.28
CA HIS A 560 -24.96 -0.33 -11.88
C HIS A 560 -23.74 -1.22 -11.61
N ALA A 561 -23.77 -1.88 -10.45
CA ALA A 561 -22.75 -2.83 -10.01
C ALA A 561 -22.54 -3.94 -11.05
N HIS A 562 -21.30 -4.09 -11.53
CA HIS A 562 -20.88 -5.24 -12.30
C HIS A 562 -20.05 -6.20 -11.42
N THR A 563 -20.64 -7.35 -11.13
CA THR A 563 -19.95 -8.56 -10.68
C THR A 563 -19.00 -9.05 -11.79
N HIS A 564 -17.69 -9.02 -11.53
CA HIS A 564 -16.67 -9.50 -12.47
C HIS A 564 -16.46 -11.02 -12.36
N GLY A 565 -17.09 -11.79 -13.25
CA GLY A 565 -16.59 -13.11 -13.62
C GLY A 565 -15.54 -12.95 -14.73
N GLY A 566 -14.30 -13.39 -14.52
CA GLY A 566 -13.25 -13.38 -15.56
C GLY A 566 -13.55 -14.35 -16.72
N ILE A 567 -12.64 -14.42 -17.70
CA ILE A 567 -12.77 -15.23 -18.92
C ILE A 567 -13.01 -16.73 -18.65
N PHE A 568 -12.62 -17.23 -17.47
CA PHE A 568 -12.84 -18.62 -17.03
C PHE A 568 -13.73 -18.73 -15.76
N GLY A 569 -14.54 -17.72 -15.45
CA GLY A 569 -15.38 -17.69 -14.26
C GLY A 569 -14.56 -17.63 -12.95
N GLU A 570 -15.05 -18.27 -11.89
CA GLU A 570 -14.42 -18.28 -10.55
C GLU A 570 -13.02 -18.92 -10.49
N ARG A 571 -12.63 -19.69 -11.52
CA ARG A 571 -11.31 -20.36 -11.59
C ARG A 571 -10.22 -19.53 -12.26
N THR A 572 -10.54 -18.30 -12.67
CA THR A 572 -9.63 -17.47 -13.47
C THR A 572 -8.32 -17.18 -12.71
N GLU A 573 -8.38 -16.91 -11.41
CA GLU A 573 -7.19 -16.64 -10.60
C GLU A 573 -6.28 -17.88 -10.44
N LEU A 574 -6.89 -19.06 -10.25
CA LEU A 574 -6.15 -20.32 -10.18
C LEU A 574 -5.45 -20.65 -11.50
N MET A 575 -6.11 -20.39 -12.63
CA MET A 575 -5.48 -20.57 -13.94
C MET A 575 -4.32 -19.60 -14.18
N PHE A 576 -4.44 -18.35 -13.72
CA PHE A 576 -3.35 -17.37 -13.81
C PHE A 576 -2.16 -17.77 -12.93
N ALA A 577 -2.40 -18.26 -11.70
CA ALA A 577 -1.35 -18.79 -10.84
C ALA A 577 -0.63 -20.00 -11.49
N LEU A 578 -1.40 -20.94 -12.06
CA LEU A 578 -0.83 -22.12 -12.76
C LEU A 578 -0.03 -21.73 -14.01
N LEU A 579 -0.51 -20.74 -14.79
CA LEU A 579 0.21 -20.19 -15.94
C LEU A 579 1.51 -19.50 -15.51
N SER A 580 1.49 -18.75 -14.41
CA SER A 580 2.69 -18.14 -13.83
C SER A 580 3.73 -19.20 -13.44
N GLY A 581 3.30 -20.27 -12.75
CA GLY A 581 4.16 -21.39 -12.37
C GLY A 581 4.71 -22.16 -13.57
N ALA A 582 3.89 -22.37 -14.61
CA ALA A 582 4.32 -23.02 -15.85
C ALA A 582 5.38 -22.17 -16.59
N CYS A 583 5.15 -20.86 -16.73
CA CYS A 583 6.11 -19.94 -17.33
C CYS A 583 7.41 -19.89 -16.54
N LEU A 584 7.36 -19.85 -15.20
CA LEU A 584 8.53 -19.90 -14.33
C LEU A 584 9.32 -21.20 -14.53
N ALA A 585 8.66 -22.36 -14.50
CA ALA A 585 9.31 -23.65 -14.64
C ALA A 585 9.98 -23.81 -16.02
N VAL A 586 9.34 -23.32 -17.08
CA VAL A 586 9.91 -23.32 -18.43
C VAL A 586 11.09 -22.36 -18.54
N GLY A 587 10.98 -21.14 -18.01
CA GLY A 587 12.08 -20.16 -17.98
C GLY A 587 13.30 -20.71 -17.24
N PHE A 588 13.08 -21.27 -16.04
CA PHE A 588 14.13 -21.87 -15.21
C PHE A 588 14.76 -23.11 -15.86
N GLY A 589 13.93 -23.96 -16.49
CA GLY A 589 14.40 -25.12 -17.23
C GLY A 589 15.28 -24.75 -18.43
N ILE A 590 14.90 -23.73 -19.21
CA ILE A 590 15.70 -23.25 -20.35
C ILE A 590 17.04 -22.70 -19.84
N GLU A 591 17.03 -21.89 -18.78
CA GLU A 591 18.24 -21.29 -18.21
C GLU A 591 19.24 -22.35 -17.69
N LYS A 592 18.76 -23.40 -17.00
CA LYS A 592 19.65 -24.40 -16.37
C LYS A 592 19.99 -25.60 -17.25
N LEU A 593 19.13 -26.00 -18.18
CA LEU A 593 19.30 -27.22 -18.98
C LEU A 593 19.79 -26.94 -20.41
N VAL A 594 19.63 -25.72 -20.92
CA VAL A 594 19.96 -25.38 -22.32
C VAL A 594 21.00 -24.26 -22.35
N SER A 595 22.27 -24.64 -22.18
CA SER A 595 23.40 -23.69 -22.12
C SER A 595 23.65 -22.89 -23.42
N ALA A 596 23.01 -23.25 -24.53
CA ALA A 596 23.12 -22.55 -25.83
C ALA A 596 21.91 -21.65 -26.15
N ALA A 597 20.96 -21.50 -25.22
CA ALA A 597 19.79 -20.65 -25.42
C ALA A 597 20.16 -19.14 -25.33
N PRO A 598 19.59 -18.27 -26.19
CA PRO A 598 19.75 -16.83 -26.07
C PRO A 598 19.18 -16.30 -24.75
N GLU A 599 19.84 -15.34 -24.11
CA GLU A 599 19.44 -14.76 -22.81
C GLU A 599 18.03 -14.16 -22.79
N TRP A 600 17.53 -13.69 -23.95
CA TRP A 600 16.17 -13.14 -24.05
C TRP A 600 15.07 -14.21 -23.89
N LEU A 601 15.37 -15.48 -24.13
CA LEU A 601 14.36 -16.55 -24.16
C LEU A 601 13.90 -16.98 -22.75
N PRO A 602 14.79 -17.26 -21.77
CA PRO A 602 14.38 -17.40 -20.37
C PRO A 602 13.69 -16.14 -19.84
N LEU A 603 14.22 -14.97 -20.21
CA LEU A 603 13.69 -13.68 -19.78
C LEU A 603 12.24 -13.46 -20.23
N THR A 604 11.87 -13.84 -21.46
CA THR A 604 10.46 -13.72 -21.90
C THR A 604 9.52 -14.60 -21.09
N PHE A 605 9.97 -15.79 -20.68
CA PHE A 605 9.17 -16.66 -19.82
C PHE A 605 9.07 -16.11 -18.38
N TYR A 606 10.14 -15.53 -17.84
CA TYR A 606 10.07 -14.86 -16.53
C TYR A 606 9.15 -13.63 -16.55
N ILE A 607 9.21 -12.79 -17.59
CA ILE A 607 8.29 -11.65 -17.74
C ILE A 607 6.84 -12.12 -17.85
N ALA A 608 6.57 -13.20 -18.59
CA ALA A 608 5.24 -13.80 -18.64
C ALA A 608 4.79 -14.30 -17.25
N ALA A 609 5.70 -14.92 -16.48
CA ALA A 609 5.41 -15.35 -15.12
C ALA A 609 5.08 -14.17 -14.18
N TYR A 610 5.77 -13.03 -14.32
CA TYR A 610 5.45 -11.78 -13.61
C TYR A 610 4.07 -11.26 -13.98
N PHE A 611 3.72 -11.27 -15.27
CA PHE A 611 2.42 -10.80 -15.72
C PHE A 611 1.30 -11.66 -15.10
N PHE A 612 1.35 -12.99 -15.27
CA PHE A 612 0.30 -13.87 -14.77
C PHE A 612 0.25 -13.91 -13.24
N GLY A 613 1.41 -13.92 -12.55
CA GLY A 613 1.48 -13.98 -11.09
C GLY A 613 1.23 -12.63 -10.40
N GLY A 614 1.46 -11.52 -11.09
CA GLY A 614 1.27 -10.17 -10.56
C GLY A 614 -0.08 -9.54 -10.91
N PHE A 615 -0.84 -10.07 -11.86
CA PHE A 615 -2.03 -9.40 -12.42
C PHE A 615 -3.10 -9.04 -11.38
N TYR A 616 -3.55 -10.03 -10.60
CA TYR A 616 -4.59 -9.84 -9.59
C TYR A 616 -4.06 -9.08 -8.38
N THR A 617 -2.86 -9.41 -7.95
CA THR A 617 -2.14 -8.73 -6.87
C THR A 617 -1.97 -7.24 -7.16
N LEU A 618 -1.66 -6.89 -8.41
CA LEU A 618 -1.50 -5.50 -8.84
C LEU A 618 -2.83 -4.77 -8.82
N LYS A 619 -3.91 -5.40 -9.30
CA LYS A 619 -5.26 -4.82 -9.24
C LYS A 619 -5.68 -4.56 -7.79
N GLU A 620 -5.47 -5.54 -6.92
CA GLU A 620 -5.84 -5.47 -5.51
C GLU A 620 -4.97 -4.48 -4.72
N ALA A 621 -3.66 -4.42 -5.01
CA ALA A 621 -2.77 -3.41 -4.46
C ALA A 621 -3.18 -1.99 -4.89
N ILE A 622 -3.63 -1.80 -6.14
CA ILE A 622 -4.18 -0.52 -6.61
C ILE A 622 -5.46 -0.17 -5.83
N ASP A 623 -6.36 -1.12 -5.62
CA ASP A 623 -7.62 -0.87 -4.90
C ASP A 623 -7.40 -0.62 -3.39
N ASN A 624 -6.48 -1.36 -2.76
CA ASN A 624 -6.09 -1.14 -1.37
C ASN A 624 -5.35 0.20 -1.18
N ALA A 625 -4.47 0.56 -2.12
CA ALA A 625 -3.80 1.85 -2.11
C ALA A 625 -4.79 3.01 -2.28
N ARG A 626 -5.82 2.86 -3.13
CA ARG A 626 -6.94 3.83 -3.24
C ARG A 626 -7.71 3.99 -1.93
N ALA A 627 -7.80 2.93 -1.13
CA ALA A 627 -8.44 2.93 0.18
C ALA A 627 -7.51 3.37 1.34
N GLY A 628 -6.26 3.77 1.05
CA GLY A 628 -5.27 4.19 2.05
C GLY A 628 -4.75 3.05 2.94
N LYS A 629 -4.88 1.79 2.50
CA LYS A 629 -4.42 0.61 3.25
C LYS A 629 -3.23 -0.01 2.53
N PHE A 630 -2.09 -0.09 3.20
CA PHE A 630 -0.93 -0.86 2.72
C PHE A 630 -0.97 -2.26 3.33
N LYS A 631 -1.28 -3.25 2.48
CA LYS A 631 -1.27 -4.67 2.84
C LYS A 631 0.02 -5.34 2.38
N ILE A 632 0.24 -6.55 2.86
CA ILE A 632 1.40 -7.39 2.52
C ILE A 632 1.49 -7.60 1.00
N ASP A 633 0.35 -7.69 0.31
CA ASP A 633 0.23 -7.83 -1.16
C ASP A 633 0.96 -6.71 -1.93
N SER A 634 0.88 -5.47 -1.43
CA SER A 634 1.57 -4.32 -2.03
C SER A 634 3.09 -4.41 -1.85
N LEU A 635 3.53 -4.98 -0.73
CA LEU A 635 4.93 -5.17 -0.42
C LEU A 635 5.57 -6.25 -1.29
N MET A 636 4.81 -7.31 -1.61
CA MET A 636 5.29 -8.39 -2.48
C MET A 636 5.49 -7.93 -3.92
N LEU A 637 4.65 -7.03 -4.43
CA LEU A 637 4.88 -6.38 -5.72
C LEU A 637 6.15 -5.55 -5.74
N VAL A 638 6.39 -4.78 -4.67
CA VAL A 638 7.64 -4.00 -4.51
C VAL A 638 8.85 -4.94 -4.47
N ALA A 639 8.76 -6.05 -3.74
CA ALA A 639 9.84 -7.04 -3.66
C ALA A 639 10.13 -7.73 -5.01
N ALA A 640 9.09 -8.16 -5.73
CA ALA A 640 9.24 -8.72 -7.07
C ALA A 640 9.86 -7.70 -8.05
N THR A 641 9.42 -6.45 -7.97
CA THR A 641 9.96 -5.37 -8.82
C THR A 641 11.42 -5.07 -8.47
N GLY A 642 11.76 -5.08 -7.17
CA GLY A 642 13.13 -4.95 -6.68
C GLY A 642 14.05 -6.07 -7.18
N ALA A 643 13.59 -7.33 -7.13
CA ALA A 643 14.32 -8.47 -7.67
C ALA A 643 14.56 -8.33 -9.18
N ALA A 644 13.53 -7.93 -9.95
CA ALA A 644 13.68 -7.66 -11.38
C ALA A 644 14.72 -6.56 -11.69
N ILE A 645 14.74 -5.47 -10.91
CA ILE A 645 15.71 -4.37 -11.07
C ILE A 645 17.15 -4.86 -10.81
N LEU A 646 17.33 -5.82 -9.90
CA LEU A 646 18.62 -6.42 -9.59
C LEU A 646 19.06 -7.50 -10.58
N GLY A 647 18.23 -7.83 -11.58
CA GLY A 647 18.50 -8.90 -12.53
C GLY A 647 18.04 -10.28 -12.07
N GLU A 648 17.49 -10.41 -10.87
CA GLU A 648 17.01 -11.66 -10.28
C GLU A 648 15.55 -11.95 -10.69
N PHE A 649 15.32 -12.07 -12.00
CA PHE A 649 13.99 -12.29 -12.56
C PHE A 649 13.37 -13.61 -12.10
N ALA A 650 14.13 -14.70 -12.01
CA ALA A 650 13.60 -16.01 -11.60
C ALA A 650 13.01 -15.96 -10.18
N GLU A 651 13.67 -15.26 -9.26
CA GLU A 651 13.29 -15.21 -7.85
C GLU A 651 12.04 -14.35 -7.63
N GLY A 652 11.96 -13.17 -8.27
CA GLY A 652 10.75 -12.36 -8.18
C GLY A 652 9.55 -13.00 -8.91
N ALA A 653 9.78 -13.81 -9.95
CA ALA A 653 8.73 -14.61 -10.58
C ALA A 653 8.25 -15.74 -9.66
N LEU A 654 9.15 -16.43 -8.97
CA LEU A 654 8.83 -17.43 -7.95
C LEU A 654 8.00 -16.83 -6.81
N LEU A 655 8.41 -15.65 -6.34
CA LEU A 655 7.71 -14.89 -5.30
C LEU A 655 6.27 -14.56 -5.72
N LEU A 656 6.07 -14.01 -6.93
CA LEU A 656 4.73 -13.71 -7.46
C LEU A 656 3.90 -14.97 -7.70
N PHE A 657 4.51 -16.06 -8.16
CA PHE A 657 3.83 -17.33 -8.35
C PHE A 657 3.31 -17.91 -7.02
N LEU A 658 4.17 -18.03 -6.01
CA LEU A 658 3.79 -18.60 -4.71
C LEU A 658 2.68 -17.77 -4.06
N PHE A 659 2.76 -16.45 -4.18
CA PHE A 659 1.74 -15.55 -3.65
C PHE A 659 0.42 -15.66 -4.40
N SER A 660 0.47 -15.60 -5.74
CA SER A 660 -0.71 -15.78 -6.60
C SER A 660 -1.39 -17.12 -6.37
N LEU A 661 -0.61 -18.18 -6.15
CA LEU A 661 -1.14 -19.51 -5.81
C LEU A 661 -1.81 -19.51 -4.43
N GLY A 662 -1.22 -18.87 -3.43
CA GLY A 662 -1.82 -18.70 -2.09
C GLY A 662 -3.18 -18.01 -2.16
N HIS A 663 -3.26 -16.87 -2.84
CA HIS A 663 -4.51 -16.12 -3.03
C HIS A 663 -5.55 -16.88 -3.86
N ALA A 664 -5.12 -17.54 -4.93
CA ALA A 664 -6.02 -18.36 -5.72
C ALA A 664 -6.60 -19.53 -4.91
N LEU A 665 -5.81 -20.14 -4.03
CA LEU A 665 -6.28 -21.19 -3.11
C LEU A 665 -7.21 -20.63 -2.03
N GLU A 666 -6.94 -19.44 -1.50
CA GLU A 666 -7.83 -18.71 -0.58
C GLU A 666 -9.20 -18.48 -1.22
N ASN A 667 -9.23 -17.82 -2.37
CA ASN A 667 -10.45 -17.51 -3.08
C ASN A 667 -11.20 -18.77 -3.54
N TYR A 668 -10.47 -19.83 -3.92
CA TYR A 668 -11.06 -21.13 -4.22
C TYR A 668 -11.70 -21.78 -2.97
N ALA A 669 -11.02 -21.74 -1.83
CA ALA A 669 -11.52 -22.30 -0.57
C ALA A 669 -12.75 -21.54 -0.06
N MET A 670 -12.70 -20.20 -0.07
CA MET A 670 -13.84 -19.34 0.30
C MET A 670 -15.01 -19.50 -0.66
N GLY A 671 -14.77 -19.52 -1.98
CA GLY A 671 -15.81 -19.72 -2.98
C GLY A 671 -16.49 -21.10 -2.86
N ARG A 672 -15.76 -22.15 -2.46
CA ARG A 672 -16.33 -23.47 -2.18
C ARG A 672 -17.20 -23.48 -0.93
N ALA A 673 -16.79 -22.75 0.11
CA ALA A 673 -17.55 -22.62 1.34
C ALA A 673 -18.84 -21.79 1.11
N LYS A 674 -18.77 -20.71 0.33
CA LYS A 674 -19.93 -19.88 -0.06
C LYS A 674 -20.98 -20.66 -0.86
N ARG A 675 -20.56 -21.47 -1.85
CA ARG A 675 -21.48 -22.35 -2.59
C ARG A 675 -22.24 -23.33 -1.71
N SER A 676 -21.71 -23.66 -0.53
CA SER A 676 -22.41 -24.54 0.41
C SER A 676 -23.59 -23.86 1.11
N ILE A 677 -23.56 -22.52 1.19
CA ILE A 677 -24.61 -21.65 1.72
C ILE A 677 -25.64 -21.35 0.61
N ASP A 678 -25.18 -21.01 -0.60
CA ASP A 678 -26.07 -20.72 -1.74
C ASP A 678 -26.99 -21.92 -2.07
N ALA A 679 -26.48 -23.15 -1.87
CA ALA A 679 -27.26 -24.38 -2.02
C ALA A 679 -28.48 -24.49 -1.07
N LEU A 680 -28.54 -23.71 0.02
CA LEU A 680 -29.71 -23.63 0.90
C LEU A 680 -30.82 -22.76 0.28
N ALA A 681 -30.45 -21.70 -0.45
CA ALA A 681 -31.40 -20.82 -1.13
C ALA A 681 -32.05 -21.50 -2.34
N GLU A 682 -31.34 -22.43 -3.00
CA GLU A 682 -31.86 -23.26 -4.11
C GLU A 682 -32.87 -24.34 -3.66
N LEU A 683 -33.18 -24.46 -2.36
CA LEU A 683 -34.10 -25.49 -1.85
C LEU A 683 -35.58 -25.19 -2.10
N ALA A 684 -35.96 -23.92 -2.27
CA ALA A 684 -37.32 -23.53 -2.63
C ALA A 684 -37.50 -23.53 -4.16
N PRO A 685 -38.61 -24.07 -4.70
CA PRO A 685 -38.88 -24.04 -6.13
C PRO A 685 -39.10 -22.60 -6.62
N GLU A 686 -38.72 -22.31 -7.87
CA GLU A 686 -38.89 -20.97 -8.48
C GLU A 686 -40.36 -20.66 -8.85
N ARG A 687 -41.19 -21.70 -8.99
CA ARG A 687 -42.58 -21.60 -9.47
C ARG A 687 -43.56 -22.36 -8.56
N ALA A 688 -44.78 -21.86 -8.46
CA ALA A 688 -45.86 -22.41 -7.62
C ALA A 688 -47.18 -22.47 -8.38
N THR A 689 -47.97 -23.53 -8.12
CA THR A 689 -49.32 -23.66 -8.67
C THR A 689 -50.36 -23.08 -7.70
N VAL A 690 -50.88 -21.88 -7.99
CA VAL A 690 -51.90 -21.19 -7.18
C VAL A 690 -53.30 -21.49 -7.71
N LEU A 691 -54.26 -21.70 -6.82
CA LEU A 691 -55.68 -21.81 -7.15
C LEU A 691 -56.33 -20.41 -7.13
N ARG A 692 -56.45 -19.77 -8.29
CA ARG A 692 -57.22 -18.51 -8.48
C ARG A 692 -58.50 -18.80 -9.24
N ASP A 693 -59.64 -18.28 -8.76
CA ASP A 693 -60.97 -18.51 -9.35
C ASP A 693 -61.31 -20.00 -9.60
N GLY A 694 -60.80 -20.90 -8.74
CA GLY A 694 -61.03 -22.34 -8.83
C GLY A 694 -60.21 -23.08 -9.89
N SER A 695 -59.28 -22.41 -10.59
CA SER A 695 -58.39 -23.02 -11.58
C SER A 695 -56.90 -22.91 -11.18
N PRO A 696 -56.09 -23.96 -11.40
CA PRO A 696 -54.66 -23.92 -11.11
C PRO A 696 -53.90 -23.06 -12.13
N VAL A 697 -53.16 -22.06 -11.64
CA VAL A 697 -52.32 -21.15 -12.42
C VAL A 697 -50.88 -21.22 -11.91
N ASP A 698 -49.92 -21.35 -12.81
CA ASP A 698 -48.50 -21.47 -12.47
C ASP A 698 -47.84 -20.07 -12.47
N VAL A 699 -47.36 -19.63 -11.31
CA VAL A 699 -46.78 -18.29 -11.06
C VAL A 699 -45.38 -18.39 -10.48
N ALA A 700 -44.57 -17.34 -10.61
CA ALA A 700 -43.29 -17.28 -9.90
C ALA A 700 -43.53 -17.18 -8.39
N VAL A 701 -42.69 -17.82 -7.58
CA VAL A 701 -42.82 -17.80 -6.10
C VAL A 701 -42.72 -16.38 -5.54
N GLU A 702 -41.99 -15.50 -6.22
CA GLU A 702 -41.86 -14.07 -5.90
C GLU A 702 -43.16 -13.27 -6.07
N GLU A 703 -44.11 -13.79 -6.86
CA GLU A 703 -45.42 -13.17 -7.12
C GLU A 703 -46.52 -13.66 -6.17
N LEU A 704 -46.21 -14.62 -5.27
CA LEU A 704 -47.14 -15.12 -4.27
C LEU A 704 -47.47 -14.05 -3.24
N VAL A 705 -48.76 -13.89 -2.95
CA VAL A 705 -49.25 -12.99 -1.90
C VAL A 705 -49.83 -13.77 -0.73
N VAL A 706 -49.78 -13.20 0.46
CA VAL A 706 -50.38 -13.77 1.67
C VAL A 706 -51.88 -14.00 1.44
N GLY A 707 -52.35 -15.21 1.74
CA GLY A 707 -53.71 -15.66 1.50
C GLY A 707 -53.93 -16.38 0.16
N ASP A 708 -52.95 -16.44 -0.74
CA ASP A 708 -53.01 -17.31 -1.92
C ASP A 708 -53.09 -18.79 -1.47
N VAL A 709 -53.89 -19.59 -2.17
CA VAL A 709 -53.99 -21.03 -1.93
C VAL A 709 -53.15 -21.77 -2.95
N VAL A 710 -52.13 -22.48 -2.50
CA VAL A 710 -51.18 -23.21 -3.32
C VAL A 710 -51.50 -24.71 -3.30
N LEU A 711 -51.62 -25.30 -4.48
CA LEU A 711 -51.77 -26.74 -4.66
C LEU A 711 -50.39 -27.39 -4.76
N VAL A 712 -50.06 -28.29 -3.83
CA VAL A 712 -48.81 -29.05 -3.81
C VAL A 712 -49.12 -30.51 -4.13
N ARG A 713 -48.54 -31.03 -5.22
CA ARG A 713 -48.76 -32.42 -5.63
C ARG A 713 -47.86 -33.40 -4.86
N PRO A 714 -48.14 -34.71 -4.92
CA PRO A 714 -47.27 -35.71 -4.31
C PRO A 714 -45.82 -35.59 -4.79
N ASN A 715 -44.86 -35.69 -3.87
CA ASN A 715 -43.41 -35.58 -4.11
C ASN A 715 -42.93 -34.20 -4.63
N GLU A 716 -43.78 -33.17 -4.65
CA GLU A 716 -43.36 -31.79 -4.95
C GLU A 716 -42.78 -31.10 -3.71
N ARG A 717 -41.91 -30.11 -3.93
CA ARG A 717 -41.44 -29.22 -2.87
C ARG A 717 -42.48 -28.16 -2.58
N LEU A 718 -42.61 -27.80 -1.31
CA LEU A 718 -43.50 -26.73 -0.89
C LEU A 718 -42.90 -25.38 -1.32
N PRO A 719 -43.65 -24.54 -2.04
CA PRO A 719 -43.13 -23.28 -2.57
C PRO A 719 -43.14 -22.10 -1.59
N ALA A 720 -43.95 -22.17 -0.53
CA ALA A 720 -44.10 -21.09 0.44
C ALA A 720 -44.46 -21.62 1.83
N ASP A 721 -44.24 -20.80 2.85
CA ASP A 721 -44.68 -21.06 4.22
C ASP A 721 -46.20 -20.86 4.34
N GLY A 722 -46.85 -21.72 5.12
CA GLY A 722 -48.30 -21.67 5.26
C GLY A 722 -48.88 -22.69 6.24
N PHE A 723 -50.21 -22.82 6.21
CA PHE A 723 -50.92 -23.89 6.92
C PHE A 723 -51.81 -24.67 5.96
N ILE A 724 -51.99 -25.95 6.27
CA ILE A 724 -52.75 -26.87 5.42
C ILE A 724 -54.24 -26.64 5.64
N ILE A 725 -54.94 -26.36 4.55
CA ILE A 725 -56.39 -26.14 4.56
C ILE A 725 -57.17 -27.36 4.06
N LYS A 726 -56.51 -28.27 3.33
CA LYS A 726 -57.11 -29.49 2.78
C LYS A 726 -56.03 -30.51 2.38
N GLY A 727 -56.33 -31.80 2.58
CA GLY A 727 -55.41 -32.91 2.31
C GLY A 727 -54.63 -33.36 3.55
N GLN A 728 -54.12 -34.59 3.51
CA GLN A 728 -53.25 -35.17 4.55
C GLN A 728 -52.06 -35.85 3.87
N SER A 729 -50.85 -35.59 4.36
CA SER A 729 -49.63 -36.25 3.89
C SER A 729 -48.50 -36.16 4.91
N ALA A 730 -47.54 -37.05 4.82
CA ALA A 730 -46.29 -36.96 5.58
C ALA A 730 -45.31 -36.04 4.83
N ILE A 731 -44.91 -34.93 5.44
CA ILE A 731 -43.95 -33.98 4.86
C ILE A 731 -42.57 -34.26 5.42
N ASN A 732 -41.60 -34.47 4.52
CA ASN A 732 -40.20 -34.55 4.88
C ASN A 732 -39.63 -33.14 5.07
N GLN A 733 -39.38 -32.79 6.34
CA GLN A 733 -38.87 -31.49 6.74
C GLN A 733 -37.35 -31.45 6.90
N ALA A 734 -36.64 -32.56 6.67
CA ALA A 734 -35.18 -32.67 6.79
C ALA A 734 -34.39 -31.53 6.13
N PRO A 735 -34.77 -31.01 4.94
CA PRO A 735 -34.04 -29.92 4.29
C PRO A 735 -34.06 -28.59 5.05
N VAL A 736 -35.01 -28.38 5.96
CA VAL A 736 -35.21 -27.12 6.71
C VAL A 736 -34.95 -27.30 8.20
N THR A 737 -35.47 -28.38 8.80
CA THR A 737 -35.38 -28.63 10.25
C THR A 737 -34.24 -29.56 10.64
N GLY A 738 -33.68 -30.33 9.69
CA GLY A 738 -32.66 -31.35 9.95
C GLY A 738 -33.22 -32.71 10.42
N GLU A 739 -34.52 -32.81 10.67
CA GLU A 739 -35.17 -34.04 11.14
C GLU A 739 -35.37 -35.04 10.00
N SER A 740 -34.84 -36.25 10.17
CA SER A 740 -34.87 -37.28 9.12
C SER A 740 -36.19 -38.04 9.02
N ILE A 741 -37.06 -37.94 10.02
CA ILE A 741 -38.37 -38.61 10.06
C ILE A 741 -39.44 -37.66 9.50
N PRO A 742 -40.18 -38.06 8.45
CA PRO A 742 -41.29 -37.26 7.94
C PRO A 742 -42.38 -37.03 8.99
N VAL A 743 -42.93 -35.83 9.03
CA VAL A 743 -43.98 -35.45 9.99
C VAL A 743 -45.34 -35.54 9.32
N ASP A 744 -46.27 -36.26 9.93
CA ASP A 744 -47.64 -36.35 9.45
C ASP A 744 -48.37 -35.01 9.59
N LYS A 745 -48.99 -34.58 8.48
CA LYS A 745 -49.68 -33.31 8.42
C LYS A 745 -51.18 -33.42 8.19
N ARG A 746 -51.94 -32.58 8.89
CA ARG A 746 -53.41 -32.51 8.88
C ARG A 746 -53.94 -31.09 8.66
N PRO A 747 -55.14 -30.93 8.09
CA PRO A 747 -55.76 -29.60 7.93
C PRO A 747 -56.08 -28.94 9.27
N VAL A 748 -56.04 -27.60 9.32
CA VAL A 748 -56.52 -26.82 10.47
C VAL A 748 -58.03 -26.97 10.67
N GLU A 749 -58.48 -26.98 11.93
CA GLU A 749 -59.91 -27.09 12.29
C GLU A 749 -60.66 -25.78 12.05
N ASP A 750 -60.05 -24.63 12.35
CA ASP A 750 -60.58 -23.30 12.08
C ASP A 750 -59.59 -22.45 11.27
N ARG A 751 -59.97 -22.15 10.03
CA ARG A 751 -59.18 -21.33 9.11
C ARG A 751 -59.13 -19.86 9.52
N ALA A 752 -60.19 -19.32 10.12
CA ALA A 752 -60.25 -17.91 10.52
C ALA A 752 -59.31 -17.65 11.69
N ALA A 753 -59.30 -18.55 12.68
CA ALA A 753 -58.36 -18.49 13.80
C ALA A 753 -56.90 -18.65 13.36
N ALA A 754 -56.63 -19.57 12.41
CA ALA A 754 -55.29 -19.78 11.86
C ALA A 754 -54.72 -18.57 11.11
N ARG A 755 -55.56 -17.71 10.53
CA ARG A 755 -55.13 -16.45 9.89
C ARG A 755 -54.71 -15.38 10.89
N THR A 756 -55.44 -15.24 12.00
CA THR A 756 -55.15 -14.21 13.01
C THR A 756 -53.95 -14.55 13.88
N ALA A 757 -53.65 -15.83 14.07
CA ALA A 757 -52.51 -16.31 14.87
C ALA A 757 -51.71 -17.37 14.11
N SER A 758 -51.15 -17.00 12.95
CA SER A 758 -50.41 -17.91 12.07
C SER A 758 -49.20 -18.59 12.73
N ASP A 759 -48.56 -17.91 13.68
CA ASP A 759 -47.40 -18.43 14.41
C ASP A 759 -47.80 -19.37 15.57
N ALA A 760 -49.09 -19.42 15.92
CA ALA A 760 -49.65 -20.33 16.93
C ALA A 760 -50.29 -21.58 16.32
N VAL A 761 -50.21 -21.76 14.99
CA VAL A 761 -50.75 -22.93 14.30
C VAL A 761 -49.98 -24.19 14.69
N ASP A 762 -50.71 -25.25 15.07
CA ASP A 762 -50.16 -26.56 15.44
C ASP A 762 -49.12 -27.06 14.42
N ALA A 763 -48.03 -27.66 14.92
CA ALA A 763 -46.97 -28.23 14.11
C ALA A 763 -47.50 -29.29 13.13
N ALA A 764 -48.58 -30.00 13.48
CA ALA A 764 -49.23 -30.95 12.59
C ALA A 764 -49.95 -30.28 11.39
N SER A 765 -50.21 -28.97 11.43
CA SER A 765 -50.90 -28.24 10.35
C SER A 765 -50.04 -27.20 9.65
N ARG A 766 -48.87 -26.86 10.22
CA ARG A 766 -47.91 -25.90 9.68
C ARG A 766 -47.04 -26.51 8.56
N ALA A 767 -46.70 -25.72 7.57
CA ALA A 767 -45.90 -26.13 6.43
C ALA A 767 -44.83 -25.09 6.08
N PHE A 768 -43.63 -25.55 5.74
CA PHE A 768 -42.47 -24.69 5.45
C PHE A 768 -42.03 -24.82 3.98
N ALA A 769 -41.62 -23.70 3.39
CA ALA A 769 -41.05 -23.63 2.05
C ALA A 769 -39.78 -24.50 1.95
N GLY A 770 -39.61 -25.20 0.83
CA GLY A 770 -38.47 -26.08 0.56
C GLY A 770 -38.55 -27.48 1.16
N THR A 771 -39.56 -27.77 2.01
CA THR A 771 -39.84 -29.13 2.49
C THR A 771 -40.46 -29.98 1.39
N ILE A 772 -40.36 -31.31 1.49
CA ILE A 772 -40.78 -32.24 0.43
C ILE A 772 -42.08 -32.91 0.85
N ASN A 773 -43.13 -32.71 0.04
CA ASN A 773 -44.41 -33.36 0.24
C ASN A 773 -44.32 -34.87 -0.01
N GLY A 774 -45.06 -35.66 0.77
CA GLY A 774 -45.14 -37.11 0.61
C GLY A 774 -46.09 -37.52 -0.51
N SER A 775 -46.86 -38.59 -0.28
CA SER A 775 -47.72 -39.21 -1.29
C SER A 775 -49.09 -38.53 -1.49
N GLY A 776 -49.47 -37.60 -0.62
CA GLY A 776 -50.79 -36.94 -0.64
C GLY A 776 -50.75 -35.58 -1.33
N ALA A 777 -51.86 -35.14 -1.92
CA ALA A 777 -51.97 -33.76 -2.43
C ALA A 777 -52.42 -32.83 -1.30
N LEU A 778 -51.81 -31.65 -1.21
CA LEU A 778 -52.07 -30.66 -0.17
C LEU A 778 -52.52 -29.33 -0.80
N GLU A 779 -53.51 -28.69 -0.19
CA GLU A 779 -53.81 -27.27 -0.42
C GLU A 779 -53.30 -26.49 0.80
N ILE A 780 -52.39 -25.54 0.56
CA ILE A 780 -51.71 -24.76 1.59
C ILE A 780 -52.04 -23.29 1.38
N GLU A 781 -52.46 -22.60 2.43
CA GLU A 781 -52.67 -21.16 2.37
C GLU A 781 -51.39 -20.43 2.78
N VAL A 782 -50.91 -19.52 1.92
CA VAL A 782 -49.64 -18.80 2.10
C VAL A 782 -49.75 -17.81 3.26
N THR A 783 -48.86 -17.90 4.23
CA THR A 783 -48.81 -16.97 5.37
C THR A 783 -47.73 -15.90 5.24
N ARG A 784 -46.68 -16.14 4.45
CA ARG A 784 -45.51 -15.25 4.31
C ARG A 784 -45.09 -15.11 2.85
N LYS A 785 -44.56 -13.92 2.48
CA LYS A 785 -43.97 -13.70 1.15
C LYS A 785 -42.65 -14.45 0.99
N SER A 786 -42.18 -14.65 -0.23
CA SER A 786 -40.94 -15.40 -0.53
C SER A 786 -39.70 -14.85 0.21
N ASN A 787 -39.54 -13.53 0.27
CA ASN A 787 -38.45 -12.83 0.96
C ASN A 787 -38.58 -12.79 2.50
N GLU A 788 -39.74 -13.18 3.02
CA GLU A 788 -40.08 -13.22 4.44
C GLU A 788 -40.25 -14.67 4.96
N SER A 789 -40.06 -15.65 4.07
CA SER A 789 -40.13 -17.08 4.40
C SER A 789 -39.02 -17.48 5.37
N THR A 790 -39.26 -18.57 6.10
CA THR A 790 -38.33 -19.19 7.05
C THR A 790 -36.99 -19.46 6.38
N LEU A 791 -37.00 -20.03 5.17
CA LEU A 791 -35.80 -20.31 4.39
C LEU A 791 -35.07 -19.03 3.93
N SER A 792 -35.79 -17.97 3.56
CA SER A 792 -35.16 -16.70 3.18
C SER A 792 -34.53 -15.99 4.38
N LYS A 793 -35.18 -16.02 5.54
CA LYS A 793 -34.62 -15.52 6.81
C LYS A 793 -33.38 -16.31 7.23
N VAL A 794 -33.42 -17.64 7.10
CA VAL A 794 -32.24 -18.50 7.29
C VAL A 794 -31.09 -18.05 6.38
N ALA A 795 -31.35 -17.88 5.08
CA ALA A 795 -30.33 -17.46 4.12
C ALA A 795 -29.78 -16.06 4.43
N GLN A 796 -30.63 -15.11 4.81
CA GLN A 796 -30.23 -13.76 5.20
C GLN A 796 -29.39 -13.74 6.48
N LEU A 797 -29.75 -14.55 7.49
CA LEU A 797 -28.99 -14.67 8.73
C LEU A 797 -27.62 -15.32 8.51
N VAL A 798 -27.55 -16.35 7.65
CA VAL A 798 -26.27 -16.98 7.27
C VAL A 798 -25.40 -16.03 6.43
N ALA A 799 -25.99 -15.22 5.56
CA ALA A 799 -25.27 -14.18 4.82
C ALA A 799 -24.81 -13.02 5.71
N ALA A 800 -25.62 -12.63 6.70
CA ALA A 800 -25.24 -11.63 7.70
C ALA A 800 -24.09 -12.12 8.61
N ALA A 801 -24.03 -13.43 8.88
CA ALA A 801 -22.95 -14.08 9.62
C ALA A 801 -21.57 -13.93 8.97
N GLU A 802 -21.48 -13.59 7.68
CA GLU A 802 -20.22 -13.26 6.99
C GLU A 802 -19.56 -11.99 7.53
N THR A 803 -20.32 -11.09 8.18
CA THR A 803 -19.83 -9.79 8.63
C THR A 803 -19.31 -9.78 10.07
N ASP A 804 -19.69 -10.77 10.89
CA ASP A 804 -19.30 -10.82 12.30
C ASP A 804 -18.03 -11.66 12.51
N ARG A 805 -16.95 -10.96 12.93
CA ARG A 805 -15.61 -11.54 13.02
C ARG A 805 -15.42 -12.36 14.28
N SER A 806 -14.88 -13.56 14.10
CA SER A 806 -14.59 -14.44 15.22
C SER A 806 -13.50 -13.88 16.15
N PRO A 807 -13.48 -14.27 17.44
CA PRO A 807 -12.40 -13.94 18.37
C PRO A 807 -11.01 -14.29 17.82
N THR A 808 -10.87 -15.46 17.21
CA THR A 808 -9.61 -15.90 16.60
C THR A 808 -9.21 -15.01 15.43
N GLN A 809 -10.16 -14.61 14.58
CA GLN A 809 -9.91 -13.70 13.46
C GLN A 809 -9.46 -12.32 13.97
N ARG A 810 -10.09 -11.81 15.04
CA ARG A 810 -9.68 -10.56 15.71
C ARG A 810 -8.30 -10.65 16.36
N MET A 811 -7.92 -11.82 16.87
CA MET A 811 -6.57 -12.07 17.38
C MET A 811 -5.54 -12.04 16.24
N THR A 812 -5.82 -12.74 15.14
CA THR A 812 -4.98 -12.74 13.93
C THR A 812 -4.80 -11.33 13.39
N ASP A 813 -5.88 -10.54 13.25
CA ASP A 813 -5.83 -9.14 12.83
C ASP A 813 -4.93 -8.27 13.73
N ARG A 814 -4.98 -8.51 15.06
CA ARG A 814 -4.16 -7.79 16.04
C ARG A 814 -2.69 -8.19 15.95
N PHE A 815 -2.41 -9.48 15.75
CA PHE A 815 -1.07 -9.99 15.52
C PHE A 815 -0.47 -9.36 14.26
N GLU A 816 -1.19 -9.38 13.14
CA GLU A 816 -0.74 -8.77 11.87
C GLU A 816 -0.44 -7.27 12.02
N ARG A 817 -1.29 -6.53 12.74
CA ARG A 817 -1.09 -5.09 12.99
C ARG A 817 0.24 -4.78 13.70
N ILE A 818 0.77 -5.70 14.50
CA ILE A 818 2.06 -5.54 15.20
C ILE A 818 3.21 -6.15 14.39
N PHE A 819 2.98 -7.34 13.84
CA PHE A 819 3.98 -8.13 13.15
C PHE A 819 4.42 -7.50 11.82
N VAL A 820 3.50 -6.93 11.03
CA VAL A 820 3.83 -6.29 9.74
C VAL A 820 4.78 -5.10 9.92
N PRO A 821 4.51 -4.11 10.81
CA PRO A 821 5.47 -3.03 11.07
C PRO A 821 6.83 -3.51 11.59
N LEU A 822 6.87 -4.57 12.41
CA LEU A 822 8.12 -5.13 12.95
C LEU A 822 9.00 -5.74 11.85
N VAL A 823 8.39 -6.50 10.94
CA VAL A 823 9.06 -7.09 9.77
C VAL A 823 9.55 -6.01 8.81
N LEU A 824 8.77 -4.95 8.59
CA LEU A 824 9.18 -3.78 7.81
C LEU A 824 10.38 -3.06 8.43
N LEU A 825 10.35 -2.87 9.75
CA LEU A 825 11.47 -2.27 10.48
C LEU A 825 12.72 -3.13 10.39
N LEU A 826 12.60 -4.46 10.52
CA LEU A 826 13.70 -5.40 10.33
C LEU A 826 14.27 -5.34 8.90
N ALA A 827 13.41 -5.35 7.87
CA ALA A 827 13.85 -5.21 6.48
C ALA A 827 14.54 -3.86 6.23
N GLY A 828 14.02 -2.78 6.81
CA GLY A 828 14.65 -1.45 6.76
C GLY A 828 16.03 -1.42 7.45
N LEU A 829 16.18 -2.09 8.60
CA LEU A 829 17.46 -2.24 9.28
C LEU A 829 18.46 -3.06 8.44
N LEU A 830 18.00 -4.12 7.78
CA LEU A 830 18.84 -4.93 6.88
C LEU A 830 19.34 -4.13 5.67
N LEU A 831 18.55 -3.21 5.13
CA LEU A 831 19.03 -2.30 4.07
C LEU A 831 20.16 -1.37 4.53
N CYS A 832 20.30 -1.15 5.84
CA CYS A 832 21.39 -0.38 6.43
C CYS A 832 22.61 -1.23 6.80
N ALA A 833 22.61 -2.55 6.54
CA ALA A 833 23.73 -3.43 6.82
C ALA A 833 25.09 -2.97 6.20
N PRO A 834 25.15 -2.35 5.00
CA PRO A 834 26.41 -1.84 4.44
C PRO A 834 27.08 -0.74 5.27
N LEU A 835 26.37 -0.13 6.24
CA LEU A 835 26.94 0.88 7.14
C LEU A 835 27.75 0.25 8.29
N VAL A 836 27.54 -1.04 8.56
CA VAL A 836 28.15 -1.75 9.69
C VAL A 836 29.05 -2.89 9.20
N ILE A 837 28.71 -3.50 8.05
CA ILE A 837 29.40 -4.64 7.44
C ILE A 837 29.84 -4.21 6.04
N ASP A 838 31.05 -4.61 5.62
CA ASP A 838 31.59 -4.34 4.28
C ASP A 838 30.96 -5.28 3.23
N GLU A 839 29.69 -5.03 2.88
CA GLU A 839 28.93 -5.79 1.88
C GLU A 839 28.25 -4.87 0.84
N PRO A 840 28.07 -5.33 -0.42
CA PRO A 840 27.36 -4.57 -1.44
C PRO A 840 25.89 -4.36 -1.09
N PHE A 841 25.33 -3.18 -1.41
CA PHE A 841 23.91 -2.88 -1.18
C PHE A 841 22.96 -3.90 -1.83
N SER A 842 23.35 -4.51 -2.96
CA SER A 842 22.58 -5.57 -3.62
C SER A 842 22.38 -6.80 -2.72
N GLU A 843 23.39 -7.21 -1.94
CA GLU A 843 23.25 -8.33 -1.00
C GLU A 843 22.36 -7.99 0.18
N SER A 844 22.52 -6.78 0.74
CA SER A 844 21.67 -6.32 1.85
C SER A 844 20.21 -6.17 1.42
N PHE A 845 19.99 -5.68 0.19
CA PHE A 845 18.67 -5.60 -0.42
C PHE A 845 18.08 -6.99 -0.64
N TYR A 846 18.86 -7.94 -1.16
CA TYR A 846 18.43 -9.32 -1.34
C TYR A 846 17.99 -9.96 -0.02
N ARG A 847 18.77 -9.81 1.05
CA ARG A 847 18.43 -10.32 2.39
C ARG A 847 17.18 -9.65 2.97
N ALA A 848 17.05 -8.34 2.78
CA ALA A 848 15.84 -7.62 3.20
C ALA A 848 14.60 -8.18 2.47
N MET A 849 14.69 -8.45 1.17
CA MET A 849 13.61 -9.08 0.40
C MET A 849 13.31 -10.50 0.87
N ALA A 850 14.34 -11.32 1.10
CA ALA A 850 14.17 -12.69 1.59
C ALA A 850 13.42 -12.73 2.94
N VAL A 851 13.72 -11.80 3.85
CA VAL A 851 13.00 -11.67 5.12
C VAL A 851 11.55 -11.24 4.93
N LEU A 852 11.28 -10.27 4.03
CA LEU A 852 9.90 -9.87 3.73
C LEU A 852 9.07 -11.03 3.17
N VAL A 853 9.66 -11.86 2.32
CA VAL A 853 8.99 -13.03 1.73
C VAL A 853 8.75 -14.12 2.77
N ALA A 854 9.79 -14.47 3.54
CA ALA A 854 9.72 -15.52 4.54
C ALA A 854 8.75 -15.17 5.69
N ALA A 855 8.57 -13.88 5.96
CA ALA A 855 7.71 -13.39 7.03
C ALA A 855 6.22 -13.33 6.63
N SER A 856 5.80 -13.79 5.45
CA SER A 856 4.39 -13.64 5.04
C SER A 856 3.43 -14.54 5.87
N PRO A 857 2.44 -13.98 6.59
CA PRO A 857 1.48 -14.73 7.41
C PRO A 857 0.25 -15.23 6.63
N CYS A 858 0.32 -15.37 5.30
CA CYS A 858 -0.85 -15.71 4.45
C CYS A 858 -1.66 -16.91 4.96
N ALA A 859 -0.99 -17.97 5.42
CA ALA A 859 -1.67 -19.17 5.92
C ALA A 859 -2.52 -18.88 7.18
N LEU A 860 -2.10 -17.95 8.03
CA LEU A 860 -2.81 -17.57 9.26
C LEU A 860 -4.07 -16.76 8.93
N ALA A 861 -4.00 -15.87 7.94
CA ALA A 861 -5.13 -15.04 7.50
C ALA A 861 -6.28 -15.89 6.90
N ILE A 862 -5.94 -16.96 6.18
CA ILE A 862 -6.89 -17.83 5.46
C ILE A 862 -7.57 -18.86 6.37
N ALA A 863 -6.83 -19.35 7.38
CA ALA A 863 -7.24 -20.49 8.18
C ALA A 863 -8.57 -20.25 8.92
N THR A 864 -8.71 -19.09 9.57
CA THR A 864 -9.86 -18.81 10.44
C THR A 864 -11.16 -18.57 9.65
N PRO A 865 -11.22 -17.66 8.65
CA PRO A 865 -12.47 -17.42 7.92
C PRO A 865 -12.97 -18.65 7.16
N SER A 866 -12.05 -19.45 6.59
CA SER A 866 -12.42 -20.68 5.87
C SER A 866 -12.98 -21.76 6.81
N ALA A 867 -12.36 -21.95 7.98
CA ALA A 867 -12.83 -22.90 8.99
C ALA A 867 -14.20 -22.50 9.55
N VAL A 868 -14.35 -21.22 9.91
CA VAL A 868 -15.61 -20.66 10.43
C VAL A 868 -16.73 -20.80 9.41
N LEU A 869 -16.51 -20.38 8.16
CA LEU A 869 -17.53 -20.45 7.10
C LEU A 869 -17.95 -21.89 6.80
N SER A 870 -16.98 -22.82 6.80
CA SER A 870 -17.25 -24.25 6.63
C SER A 870 -18.04 -24.82 7.82
N GLY A 871 -17.74 -24.37 9.04
CA GLY A 871 -18.45 -24.73 10.26
C GLY A 871 -19.89 -24.23 10.26
N VAL A 872 -20.13 -22.94 9.95
CA VAL A 872 -21.47 -22.35 9.83
C VAL A 872 -22.29 -23.07 8.75
N ALA A 873 -21.70 -23.33 7.58
CA ALA A 873 -22.37 -24.07 6.51
C ALA A 873 -22.72 -25.52 6.92
N ARG A 874 -21.86 -26.17 7.70
CA ARG A 874 -22.12 -27.53 8.23
C ARG A 874 -23.20 -27.52 9.31
N ALA A 875 -23.20 -26.51 10.19
CA ALA A 875 -24.21 -26.32 11.22
C ALA A 875 -25.60 -26.12 10.59
N ALA A 876 -25.70 -25.23 9.59
CA ALA A 876 -26.95 -24.93 8.91
C ALA A 876 -27.57 -26.17 8.24
N ARG A 877 -26.75 -27.02 7.60
CA ARG A 877 -27.20 -28.30 7.04
C ARG A 877 -27.63 -29.32 8.09
N GLY A 878 -27.19 -29.17 9.33
CA GLY A 878 -27.55 -30.02 10.47
C GLY A 878 -28.75 -29.48 11.28
N GLY A 879 -29.46 -28.47 10.77
CA GLY A 879 -30.60 -27.85 11.47
C GLY A 879 -30.22 -26.84 12.55
N VAL A 880 -28.96 -26.37 12.58
CA VAL A 880 -28.43 -25.43 13.57
C VAL A 880 -28.00 -24.14 12.88
N LEU A 881 -28.69 -23.04 13.13
CA LEU A 881 -28.31 -21.73 12.61
C LEU A 881 -27.38 -21.02 13.58
N VAL A 882 -26.34 -20.38 13.04
CA VAL A 882 -25.37 -19.62 13.83
C VAL A 882 -25.24 -18.23 13.21
N LYS A 883 -25.49 -17.18 14.00
CA LYS A 883 -25.54 -15.78 13.51
C LYS A 883 -24.19 -15.18 13.13
N GLY A 884 -23.08 -15.82 13.44
CA GLY A 884 -21.76 -15.25 13.22
C GLY A 884 -20.63 -16.21 13.55
N GLY A 885 -19.42 -15.87 13.09
CA GLY A 885 -18.22 -16.63 13.44
C GLY A 885 -17.88 -16.57 14.92
N ALA A 886 -18.25 -15.49 15.60
CA ALA A 886 -18.07 -15.34 17.04
C ALA A 886 -18.95 -16.31 17.82
N ALA A 887 -20.25 -16.36 17.51
CA ALA A 887 -21.18 -17.30 18.13
C ALA A 887 -20.75 -18.77 17.92
N LEU A 888 -20.25 -19.10 16.72
CA LEU A 888 -19.71 -20.44 16.45
C LEU A 888 -18.52 -20.74 17.36
N GLU A 889 -17.49 -19.91 17.42
CA GLU A 889 -16.30 -20.16 18.26
C GLU A 889 -16.62 -20.14 19.77
N ASP A 890 -17.49 -19.22 20.21
CA ASP A 890 -17.83 -19.07 21.62
C ASP A 890 -18.54 -20.32 22.16
N LEU A 891 -19.39 -20.96 21.34
CA LEU A 891 -20.08 -22.21 21.66
C LEU A 891 -19.13 -23.35 22.08
N GLY A 892 -17.96 -23.46 21.45
CA GLY A 892 -16.97 -24.51 21.69
C GLY A 892 -16.14 -24.23 22.94
N THR A 893 -16.04 -22.95 23.32
CA THR A 893 -15.35 -22.49 24.53
C THR A 893 -16.22 -22.48 25.78
N LEU A 894 -17.50 -22.86 25.67
CA LEU A 894 -18.42 -22.93 26.80
C LEU A 894 -17.95 -23.92 27.86
N LYS A 895 -18.19 -23.53 29.11
CA LYS A 895 -17.93 -24.36 30.30
C LYS A 895 -19.20 -24.59 31.12
N ALA A 896 -20.19 -23.72 30.99
CA ALA A 896 -21.47 -23.84 31.67
C ALA A 896 -22.66 -23.59 30.73
N ILE A 897 -23.78 -24.27 30.97
CA ILE A 897 -25.03 -24.07 30.24
C ILE A 897 -26.20 -23.96 31.24
N ALA A 898 -26.95 -22.87 31.14
CA ALA A 898 -28.23 -22.68 31.81
C ALA A 898 -29.36 -23.07 30.85
N PHE A 899 -30.33 -23.80 31.36
CA PHE A 899 -31.51 -24.23 30.61
C PHE A 899 -32.76 -23.64 31.25
N ASP A 900 -33.64 -23.04 30.44
CA ASP A 900 -35.02 -22.84 30.87
C ASP A 900 -35.72 -24.20 31.02
N LYS A 901 -36.76 -24.24 31.86
CA LYS A 901 -37.54 -25.46 32.07
C LYS A 901 -38.55 -25.65 30.94
N THR A 902 -39.51 -24.73 30.84
CA THR A 902 -40.77 -24.92 30.10
C THR A 902 -40.51 -24.79 28.60
N GLY A 903 -40.94 -25.76 27.81
CA GLY A 903 -40.73 -25.74 26.36
C GLY A 903 -39.27 -25.95 25.93
N THR A 904 -38.32 -26.08 26.86
CA THR A 904 -36.91 -26.36 26.58
C THR A 904 -36.53 -27.76 27.05
N LEU A 905 -36.40 -28.00 28.36
CA LEU A 905 -36.12 -29.33 28.92
C LEU A 905 -37.37 -30.21 29.01
N THR A 906 -38.53 -29.59 29.08
CA THR A 906 -39.84 -30.23 29.10
C THR A 906 -40.62 -29.91 27.83
N GLU A 907 -41.67 -30.69 27.55
CA GLU A 907 -42.50 -30.53 26.35
C GLU A 907 -43.29 -29.21 26.35
N GLY A 908 -43.39 -28.51 27.49
CA GLY A 908 -44.11 -27.25 27.62
C GLY A 908 -45.64 -27.42 27.62
N GLU A 909 -46.12 -28.66 27.45
CA GLU A 909 -47.52 -29.00 27.52
C GLU A 909 -47.80 -29.78 28.82
N PRO A 910 -48.34 -29.13 29.86
CA PRO A 910 -48.67 -29.82 31.10
C PRO A 910 -49.62 -31.00 30.83
N ARG A 911 -49.36 -32.12 31.49
CA ARG A 911 -50.17 -33.34 31.43
C ARG A 911 -50.69 -33.67 32.82
N ILE A 912 -51.91 -34.20 32.91
CA ILE A 912 -52.39 -34.81 34.15
C ILE A 912 -51.56 -36.08 34.37
N THR A 913 -50.76 -36.13 35.44
CA THR A 913 -50.01 -37.33 35.82
C THR A 913 -50.73 -38.09 36.92
N ASP A 914 -51.27 -37.37 37.89
CA ASP A 914 -51.87 -37.93 39.10
C ASP A 914 -53.27 -37.33 39.32
N VAL A 915 -54.25 -38.16 39.65
CA VAL A 915 -55.60 -37.72 40.06
C VAL A 915 -55.91 -38.36 41.40
N LEU A 916 -55.91 -37.57 42.47
CA LEU A 916 -56.09 -38.05 43.84
C LEU A 916 -57.42 -37.53 44.41
N PRO A 917 -58.50 -38.33 44.38
CA PRO A 917 -59.78 -37.93 44.96
C PRO A 917 -59.70 -37.88 46.48
N ALA A 918 -60.51 -37.01 47.10
CA ALA A 918 -60.69 -37.00 48.55
C ALA A 918 -61.42 -38.25 49.04
N ALA A 919 -61.33 -38.56 50.34
CA ALA A 919 -61.92 -39.78 50.90
C ALA A 919 -63.45 -39.85 50.64
N GLY A 920 -63.88 -40.87 49.89
CA GLY A 920 -65.29 -41.08 49.52
C GLY A 920 -65.78 -40.28 48.31
N ILE A 921 -64.88 -39.77 47.46
CA ILE A 921 -65.16 -39.14 46.16
C ILE A 921 -64.73 -40.08 45.03
N ASP A 922 -65.52 -40.16 43.97
CA ASP A 922 -65.15 -40.90 42.76
C ASP A 922 -64.22 -40.06 41.86
N VAL A 923 -63.29 -40.73 41.17
CA VAL A 923 -62.34 -40.07 40.25
C VAL A 923 -63.08 -39.36 39.11
N ASN A 924 -64.17 -39.94 38.62
CA ASN A 924 -64.97 -39.33 37.55
C ASN A 924 -65.69 -38.07 38.03
N GLU A 925 -66.14 -38.03 39.29
CA GLU A 925 -66.80 -36.84 39.87
C GLU A 925 -65.82 -35.65 39.93
N LEU A 926 -64.59 -35.90 40.40
CA LEU A 926 -63.52 -34.90 40.42
C LEU A 926 -63.17 -34.37 39.01
N LEU A 927 -62.98 -35.29 38.04
CA LEU A 927 -62.62 -34.92 36.68
C LEU A 927 -63.78 -34.25 35.92
N GLU A 928 -65.03 -34.68 36.11
CA GLU A 928 -66.20 -34.08 35.46
C GLU A 928 -66.38 -32.63 35.89
N VAL A 929 -66.24 -32.34 37.20
CA VAL A 929 -66.28 -30.96 37.73
C VAL A 929 -65.10 -30.14 37.21
N ALA A 930 -63.88 -30.70 37.25
CA ALA A 930 -62.69 -29.99 36.80
C ALA A 930 -62.74 -29.64 35.31
N VAL A 931 -63.15 -30.59 34.45
CA VAL A 931 -63.29 -30.38 33.00
C VAL A 931 -64.41 -29.40 32.69
N ALA A 932 -65.55 -29.45 33.39
CA ALA A 932 -66.68 -28.55 33.14
C ALA A 932 -66.34 -27.08 33.45
N VAL A 933 -65.58 -26.83 34.52
CA VAL A 933 -65.14 -25.48 34.91
C VAL A 933 -63.99 -24.98 34.03
N GLU A 934 -62.95 -25.81 33.83
CA GLU A 934 -61.77 -25.42 33.07
C GLU A 934 -62.03 -25.29 31.56
N ALA A 935 -63.11 -25.87 31.04
CA ALA A 935 -63.54 -25.67 29.64
C ALA A 935 -63.90 -24.22 29.29
N LEU A 936 -64.11 -23.36 30.29
CA LEU A 936 -64.35 -21.92 30.10
C LEU A 936 -63.07 -21.09 30.16
N SER A 937 -61.91 -21.68 30.48
CA SER A 937 -60.65 -21.00 30.76
C SER A 937 -59.64 -21.22 29.63
N ASP A 938 -59.03 -20.13 29.16
CA ASP A 938 -57.97 -20.16 28.12
C ASP A 938 -56.58 -20.48 28.69
N HIS A 939 -56.46 -20.80 29.98
CA HIS A 939 -55.17 -21.03 30.63
C HIS A 939 -54.54 -22.38 30.17
N PRO A 940 -53.22 -22.48 29.94
CA PRO A 940 -52.58 -23.72 29.49
C PRO A 940 -52.83 -24.95 30.40
N LEU A 941 -52.82 -24.75 31.71
CA LEU A 941 -53.18 -25.80 32.69
C LEU A 941 -54.66 -26.22 32.60
N ALA A 942 -55.55 -25.28 32.28
CA ALA A 942 -56.97 -25.55 32.08
C ALA A 942 -57.21 -26.40 30.83
N GLN A 943 -56.54 -26.04 29.73
CA GLN A 943 -56.56 -26.80 28.49
C GLN A 943 -56.05 -28.23 28.69
N ALA A 944 -54.99 -28.41 29.49
CA ALA A 944 -54.48 -29.72 29.87
C ALA A 944 -55.51 -30.55 30.66
N VAL A 945 -56.19 -29.93 31.63
CA VAL A 945 -57.27 -30.60 32.37
C VAL A 945 -58.41 -31.01 31.46
N VAL A 946 -58.81 -30.15 30.53
CA VAL A 946 -59.90 -30.45 29.59
C VAL A 946 -59.50 -31.55 28.61
N ARG A 947 -58.30 -31.48 28.03
CA ARG A 947 -57.80 -32.46 27.07
C ARG A 947 -57.62 -33.83 27.71
N ASP A 948 -56.84 -33.90 28.78
CA ASP A 948 -56.49 -35.16 29.43
C ASP A 948 -57.65 -35.70 30.26
N GLY A 949 -58.41 -34.82 30.92
CA GLY A 949 -59.60 -35.17 31.67
C GLY A 949 -60.69 -35.78 30.79
N LYS A 950 -60.97 -35.21 29.60
CA LYS A 950 -61.91 -35.82 28.64
C LYS A 950 -61.46 -37.21 28.18
N SER A 951 -60.16 -37.41 28.00
CA SER A 951 -59.62 -38.73 27.58
C SER A 951 -59.70 -39.79 28.68
N ARG A 952 -59.78 -39.38 29.95
CA ARG A 952 -59.83 -40.26 31.14
C ARG A 952 -61.24 -40.49 31.67
N LEU A 953 -62.23 -39.72 31.21
CA LEU A 953 -63.64 -39.90 31.56
C LEU A 953 -64.27 -41.01 30.70
N GLU A 954 -64.98 -41.93 31.34
CA GLU A 954 -65.68 -43.04 30.63
C GLU A 954 -66.94 -42.56 29.89
N ALA A 955 -67.49 -41.40 30.24
CA ALA A 955 -68.69 -40.82 29.65
C ALA A 955 -68.48 -39.33 29.29
N PRO A 956 -69.16 -38.81 28.25
CA PRO A 956 -69.08 -37.40 27.90
C PRO A 956 -69.59 -36.52 29.04
N VAL A 957 -68.84 -35.45 29.33
CA VAL A 957 -69.14 -34.46 30.39
C VAL A 957 -70.57 -33.96 30.23
N SER A 958 -71.42 -34.23 31.23
CA SER A 958 -72.85 -33.89 31.18
C SER A 958 -73.16 -32.54 31.83
N ARG A 959 -72.29 -32.10 32.74
CA ARG A 959 -72.44 -30.86 33.51
C ARG A 959 -71.87 -29.65 32.75
N LYS A 960 -72.51 -28.48 32.93
CA LYS A 960 -72.05 -27.21 32.33
C LYS A 960 -71.83 -26.18 33.42
N ALA A 961 -70.61 -25.62 33.46
CA ALA A 961 -70.32 -24.48 34.30
C ALA A 961 -70.73 -23.17 33.60
N GLU A 962 -71.06 -22.15 34.39
CA GLU A 962 -71.33 -20.79 33.90
C GLU A 962 -70.65 -19.75 34.80
N GLY A 963 -70.34 -18.57 34.24
CA GLY A 963 -69.81 -17.44 35.00
C GLY A 963 -68.39 -17.65 35.56
N LEU A 964 -67.43 -18.05 34.72
CA LEU A 964 -66.03 -18.18 35.12
C LEU A 964 -65.45 -16.82 35.54
N GLU A 965 -64.85 -16.78 36.74
CA GLU A 965 -64.04 -15.66 37.21
C GLU A 965 -62.62 -16.15 37.47
N SER A 966 -61.66 -15.55 36.76
CA SER A 966 -60.23 -15.89 36.88
C SER A 966 -59.57 -15.08 38.00
N LEU A 967 -58.91 -15.78 38.92
CA LEU A 967 -58.15 -15.19 40.01
C LEU A 967 -56.67 -15.26 39.65
N THR A 968 -56.17 -14.16 39.08
CA THR A 968 -54.81 -14.06 38.53
C THR A 968 -53.76 -14.62 39.49
N GLY A 969 -53.05 -15.66 39.05
CA GLY A 969 -51.96 -16.30 39.80
C GLY A 969 -52.36 -17.33 40.86
N ARG A 970 -53.67 -17.52 41.13
CA ARG A 970 -54.18 -18.41 42.22
C ARG A 970 -55.11 -19.52 41.73
N GLY A 971 -56.06 -19.25 40.84
CA GLY A 971 -57.03 -20.26 40.38
C GLY A 971 -58.24 -19.67 39.65
N VAL A 972 -59.30 -20.45 39.51
CA VAL A 972 -60.58 -20.07 38.90
C VAL A 972 -61.75 -20.47 39.79
N LYS A 973 -62.85 -19.73 39.67
CA LYS A 973 -64.15 -20.11 40.25
C LYS A 973 -65.25 -20.03 39.20
N ALA A 974 -66.21 -20.95 39.25
CA ALA A 974 -67.38 -20.93 38.38
C ALA A 974 -68.60 -21.53 39.09
N MET A 975 -69.80 -21.26 38.59
CA MET A 975 -71.03 -21.85 39.09
C MET A 975 -71.31 -23.17 38.36
N LEU A 976 -71.50 -24.26 39.10
CA LEU A 976 -71.80 -25.59 38.57
C LEU A 976 -72.92 -26.23 39.41
N ASP A 977 -74.01 -26.66 38.78
CA ASP A 977 -75.18 -27.26 39.45
C ASP A 977 -75.81 -26.40 40.58
N GLY A 978 -75.71 -25.07 40.48
CA GLY A 978 -76.22 -24.12 41.49
C GLY A 978 -75.30 -23.89 42.69
N GLU A 979 -74.13 -24.54 42.75
CA GLU A 979 -73.12 -24.37 43.78
C GLU A 979 -71.80 -23.86 43.18
N THR A 980 -70.94 -23.23 44.00
CA THR A 980 -69.65 -22.70 43.53
C THR A 980 -68.59 -23.79 43.49
N ALA A 981 -67.92 -23.94 42.34
CA ALA A 981 -66.74 -24.76 42.16
C ALA A 981 -65.48 -23.88 42.15
N TRP A 982 -64.46 -24.31 42.89
CA TRP A 982 -63.16 -23.65 43.04
C TRP A 982 -62.06 -24.60 42.59
N ILE A 983 -61.19 -24.13 41.68
CA ILE A 983 -60.03 -24.88 41.19
C ILE A 983 -58.81 -23.98 41.29
N GLY A 984 -57.77 -24.40 42.00
CA GLY A 984 -56.60 -23.54 42.16
C GLY A 984 -55.47 -24.12 42.98
N LYS A 985 -54.44 -23.31 43.17
CA LYS A 985 -53.28 -23.62 44.02
C LYS A 985 -53.70 -23.83 45.47
N ALA A 986 -52.97 -24.68 46.19
CA ALA A 986 -53.25 -25.01 47.59
C ALA A 986 -53.32 -23.76 48.49
N GLU A 987 -52.45 -22.77 48.23
CA GLU A 987 -52.31 -21.52 48.98
C GLU A 987 -53.56 -20.61 48.89
N MET A 988 -54.43 -20.86 47.92
CA MET A 988 -55.70 -20.15 47.78
C MET A 988 -56.73 -20.55 48.85
N PHE A 989 -56.62 -21.77 49.38
CA PHE A 989 -57.56 -22.30 50.36
C PHE A 989 -57.07 -21.98 51.78
N GLY A 990 -57.85 -21.23 52.57
CA GLY A 990 -57.44 -20.69 53.87
C GLY A 990 -57.11 -19.19 53.85
N THR A 991 -57.21 -18.53 52.69
CA THR A 991 -57.03 -17.08 52.51
C THR A 991 -58.33 -16.46 51.94
N ASP A 992 -58.57 -15.16 52.19
CA ASP A 992 -59.73 -14.39 51.68
C ASP A 992 -61.12 -15.00 51.94
N GLY A 993 -61.33 -15.59 53.13
CA GLY A 993 -62.62 -16.15 53.53
C GLY A 993 -62.94 -17.54 52.95
N LEU A 994 -62.03 -18.15 52.20
CA LEU A 994 -62.11 -19.57 51.83
C LEU A 994 -61.61 -20.45 52.99
N GLU A 995 -62.36 -21.49 53.35
CA GLU A 995 -61.90 -22.45 54.36
C GLU A 995 -60.63 -23.22 53.90
N PRO A 996 -59.73 -23.61 54.82
CA PRO A 996 -58.57 -24.44 54.50
C PRO A 996 -58.97 -25.79 53.89
N LEU A 997 -58.06 -26.41 53.15
CA LEU A 997 -58.23 -27.79 52.67
C LEU A 997 -58.19 -28.79 53.85
N GLY A 998 -58.90 -29.91 53.73
CA GLY A 998 -58.83 -31.00 54.69
C GLY A 998 -57.43 -31.62 54.77
N ALA A 999 -57.09 -32.19 55.93
CA ALA A 999 -55.75 -32.74 56.21
C ALA A 999 -55.27 -33.77 55.18
N ALA A 1000 -56.17 -34.61 54.66
CA ALA A 1000 -55.85 -35.61 53.62
C ALA A 1000 -55.49 -34.97 52.27
N SER A 1001 -56.18 -33.89 51.87
CA SER A 1001 -55.90 -33.15 50.63
C SER A 1001 -54.59 -32.36 50.75
N ALA A 1002 -54.32 -31.78 51.92
CA ALA A 1002 -53.04 -31.11 52.21
C ALA A 1002 -51.84 -32.07 52.16
N GLU A 1003 -51.96 -33.27 52.73
CA GLU A 1003 -50.91 -34.31 52.67
C GLU A 1003 -50.70 -34.82 51.23
N ALA A 1004 -51.78 -34.97 50.45
CA ALA A 1004 -51.70 -35.36 49.04
C ALA A 1004 -50.98 -34.29 48.20
N ILE A 1005 -51.23 -33.01 48.47
CA ILE A 1005 -50.54 -31.89 47.81
C ILE A 1005 -49.04 -31.93 48.09
N GLU A 1006 -48.61 -32.05 49.36
CA GLU A 1006 -47.19 -32.10 49.70
C GLU A 1006 -46.49 -33.30 49.05
N LYS A 1007 -47.11 -34.48 49.08
CA LYS A 1007 -46.58 -35.68 48.41
C LYS A 1007 -46.43 -35.50 46.89
N LEU A 1008 -47.34 -34.77 46.26
CA LEU A 1008 -47.28 -34.48 44.83
C LEU A 1008 -46.23 -33.38 44.53
N ARG A 1009 -46.09 -32.36 45.38
CA ARG A 1009 -45.06 -31.31 45.23
C ARG A 1009 -43.64 -31.84 45.42
N ASP A 1010 -43.40 -32.70 46.41
CA ASP A 1010 -42.10 -33.37 46.62
C ASP A 1010 -41.72 -34.26 45.43
N LYS A 1011 -42.72 -34.67 44.68
CA LYS A 1011 -42.60 -35.43 43.45
C LYS A 1011 -42.52 -34.55 42.19
N GLY A 1012 -42.47 -33.22 42.34
CA GLY A 1012 -42.35 -32.29 41.21
C GLY A 1012 -43.64 -32.03 40.43
N ARG A 1013 -44.83 -32.29 41.02
CA ARG A 1013 -46.11 -32.00 40.38
C ARG A 1013 -46.62 -30.63 40.77
N THR A 1014 -47.15 -29.90 39.78
CA THR A 1014 -48.02 -28.75 39.99
C THR A 1014 -49.40 -29.24 40.41
N THR A 1015 -49.82 -28.89 41.61
CA THR A 1015 -51.08 -29.39 42.20
C THR A 1015 -52.20 -28.38 42.06
N MET A 1016 -53.38 -28.84 41.62
CA MET A 1016 -54.62 -28.08 41.67
C MET A 1016 -55.63 -28.78 42.56
N ALA A 1017 -56.06 -28.09 43.61
CA ALA A 1017 -57.14 -28.58 44.46
C ALA A 1017 -58.49 -28.18 43.87
N VAL A 1018 -59.46 -29.10 43.94
CA VAL A 1018 -60.82 -28.90 43.42
C VAL A 1018 -61.81 -29.02 44.58
N ARG A 1019 -62.66 -28.00 44.72
CA ARG A 1019 -63.74 -27.95 45.72
C ARG A 1019 -65.06 -27.57 45.07
N HIS A 1020 -66.13 -28.26 45.40
CA HIS A 1020 -67.50 -27.96 44.91
C HIS A 1020 -68.47 -28.01 46.09
N GLY A 1021 -69.32 -26.99 46.24
CA GLY A 1021 -70.34 -26.98 47.32
C GLY A 1021 -69.78 -26.98 48.74
N GLY A 1022 -68.55 -26.52 48.95
CA GLY A 1022 -67.84 -26.61 50.24
C GLY A 1022 -67.18 -27.97 50.52
N ARG A 1023 -67.31 -28.95 49.62
CA ARG A 1023 -66.68 -30.27 49.72
C ARG A 1023 -65.39 -30.35 48.91
N ASP A 1024 -64.31 -30.79 49.55
CA ASP A 1024 -63.06 -31.10 48.86
C ASP A 1024 -63.25 -32.33 47.98
N LEU A 1025 -63.15 -32.18 46.67
CA LEU A 1025 -63.29 -33.28 45.72
C LEU A 1025 -61.96 -34.02 45.52
N GLY A 1026 -60.84 -33.30 45.59
CA GLY A 1026 -59.51 -33.89 45.52
C GLY A 1026 -58.47 -32.96 44.91
N VAL A 1027 -57.35 -33.56 44.50
CA VAL A 1027 -56.18 -32.87 43.98
C VAL A 1027 -55.77 -33.48 42.66
N ILE A 1028 -55.60 -32.64 41.64
CA ILE A 1028 -55.07 -33.01 40.34
C ILE A 1028 -53.60 -32.62 40.34
N GLY A 1029 -52.73 -33.62 40.22
CA GLY A 1029 -51.30 -33.45 40.00
C GLY A 1029 -51.02 -33.39 38.51
N MET A 1030 -50.44 -32.28 38.07
CA MET A 1030 -49.96 -32.13 36.72
C MET A 1030 -48.45 -32.03 36.71
N MET A 1031 -47.83 -32.49 35.65
CA MET A 1031 -46.41 -32.31 35.43
C MET A 1031 -46.20 -31.89 33.99
N ASP A 1032 -45.23 -31.01 33.80
CA ASP A 1032 -44.67 -30.77 32.49
C ASP A 1032 -43.61 -31.85 32.25
N THR A 1033 -43.88 -32.78 31.34
CA THR A 1033 -43.08 -33.98 31.14
C THR A 1033 -41.71 -33.61 30.57
N PRO A 1034 -40.60 -34.16 31.09
CA PRO A 1034 -39.29 -34.01 30.46
C PRO A 1034 -39.30 -34.55 29.04
N ARG A 1035 -38.63 -33.84 28.11
CA ARG A 1035 -38.53 -34.28 26.72
C ARG A 1035 -37.81 -35.62 26.61
N GLU A 1036 -38.29 -36.45 25.69
CA GLU A 1036 -37.61 -37.70 25.34
C GLU A 1036 -36.17 -37.42 24.86
N GLY A 1037 -35.18 -38.08 25.45
CA GLY A 1037 -33.77 -37.89 25.12
C GLY A 1037 -33.06 -36.74 25.87
N ALA A 1038 -33.73 -35.92 26.68
CA ALA A 1038 -33.10 -34.81 27.41
C ALA A 1038 -31.92 -35.27 28.30
N ARG A 1039 -32.10 -36.38 29.03
CA ARG A 1039 -31.04 -36.96 29.88
C ARG A 1039 -29.82 -37.43 29.07
N GLU A 1040 -30.05 -38.02 27.90
CA GLU A 1040 -28.96 -38.51 27.04
C GLU A 1040 -28.16 -37.33 26.47
N THR A 1041 -28.84 -36.29 26.00
CA THR A 1041 -28.25 -35.05 25.51
C THR A 1041 -27.35 -34.39 26.56
N LEU A 1042 -27.82 -34.26 27.81
CA LEU A 1042 -27.03 -33.67 28.90
C LEU A 1042 -25.79 -34.52 29.22
N ALA A 1043 -25.89 -35.85 29.14
CA ALA A 1043 -24.75 -36.74 29.32
C ALA A 1043 -23.70 -36.59 28.20
N GLU A 1044 -24.12 -36.35 26.95
CA GLU A 1044 -23.21 -36.05 25.85
C GLU A 1044 -22.54 -34.69 25.99
N LEU A 1045 -23.25 -33.66 26.44
CA LEU A 1045 -22.68 -32.34 26.70
C LEU A 1045 -21.58 -32.40 27.78
N ARG A 1046 -21.75 -33.22 28.82
CA ARG A 1046 -20.66 -33.48 29.80
C ARG A 1046 -19.43 -34.13 29.15
N LYS A 1047 -19.61 -35.10 28.25
CA LYS A 1047 -18.48 -35.74 27.53
C LYS A 1047 -17.78 -34.73 26.62
N LEU A 1048 -18.54 -33.82 26.05
CA LEU A 1048 -18.06 -32.64 25.33
C LEU A 1048 -17.60 -31.54 26.29
N GLY A 1049 -17.21 -31.84 27.53
CA GLY A 1049 -16.50 -30.94 28.45
C GLY A 1049 -17.26 -29.69 28.89
N ILE A 1050 -18.60 -29.74 28.97
CA ILE A 1050 -19.41 -28.82 29.75
C ILE A 1050 -19.39 -29.30 31.21
N GLU A 1051 -18.90 -28.45 32.11
CA GLU A 1051 -18.60 -28.83 33.50
C GLU A 1051 -19.77 -28.54 34.43
N ARG A 1052 -20.58 -27.52 34.14
CA ARG A 1052 -21.69 -27.07 34.98
C ARG A 1052 -22.96 -26.87 34.17
N MET A 1053 -24.02 -27.59 34.48
CA MET A 1053 -25.31 -27.44 33.83
C MET A 1053 -26.40 -27.20 34.87
N LEU A 1054 -27.17 -26.13 34.69
CA LEU A 1054 -28.21 -25.73 35.65
C LEU A 1054 -29.56 -25.48 34.99
N MET A 1055 -30.62 -25.70 35.75
CA MET A 1055 -31.98 -25.30 35.39
C MET A 1055 -32.33 -23.96 36.04
N ILE A 1056 -32.95 -23.06 35.27
CA ILE A 1056 -33.60 -21.86 35.80
C ILE A 1056 -35.09 -21.89 35.48
N SER A 1057 -35.94 -21.61 36.46
CA SER A 1057 -37.40 -21.68 36.28
C SER A 1057 -38.15 -20.71 37.19
N GLY A 1058 -39.33 -20.27 36.75
CA GLY A 1058 -40.28 -19.55 37.59
C GLY A 1058 -41.14 -20.47 38.47
N ASP A 1059 -41.05 -21.79 38.28
CA ASP A 1059 -41.74 -22.77 39.13
C ASP A 1059 -41.10 -22.87 40.51
N HIS A 1060 -41.87 -23.37 41.48
CA HIS A 1060 -41.41 -23.56 42.83
C HIS A 1060 -40.11 -24.38 42.90
N THR A 1061 -39.16 -23.97 43.74
CA THR A 1061 -37.80 -24.54 43.81
C THR A 1061 -37.79 -26.07 43.91
N LYS A 1062 -38.62 -26.67 44.79
CA LYS A 1062 -38.76 -28.15 44.89
C LYS A 1062 -39.16 -28.84 43.57
N VAL A 1063 -39.98 -28.19 42.74
CA VAL A 1063 -40.42 -28.74 41.45
C VAL A 1063 -39.27 -28.69 40.44
N ALA A 1064 -38.54 -27.57 40.40
CA ALA A 1064 -37.36 -27.43 39.56
C ALA A 1064 -36.26 -28.44 39.94
N GLU A 1065 -35.99 -28.63 41.24
CA GLU A 1065 -35.01 -29.62 41.73
C GLU A 1065 -35.39 -31.05 41.36
N ALA A 1066 -36.67 -31.42 41.46
CA ALA A 1066 -37.15 -32.75 41.10
C ALA A 1066 -36.94 -33.05 39.61
N ILE A 1067 -37.30 -32.11 38.73
CA ILE A 1067 -37.13 -32.25 37.27
C ILE A 1067 -35.63 -32.25 36.92
N ALA A 1068 -34.83 -31.37 37.53
CA ALA A 1068 -33.39 -31.32 37.32
C ALA A 1068 -32.69 -32.64 37.68
N ALA A 1069 -33.09 -33.28 38.79
CA ALA A 1069 -32.58 -34.59 39.18
C ALA A 1069 -33.03 -35.70 38.20
N GLU A 1070 -34.23 -35.61 37.65
CA GLU A 1070 -34.74 -36.55 36.65
C GLU A 1070 -33.95 -36.46 35.33
N VAL A 1071 -33.64 -35.26 34.84
CA VAL A 1071 -32.87 -35.08 33.60
C VAL A 1071 -31.34 -35.15 33.79
N GLY A 1072 -30.84 -35.01 35.02
CA GLY A 1072 -29.40 -35.15 35.35
C GLY A 1072 -28.59 -33.86 35.33
N LEU A 1073 -29.18 -32.73 35.76
CA LEU A 1073 -28.50 -31.44 35.94
C LEU A 1073 -27.80 -31.33 37.31
N ASP A 1074 -26.84 -30.41 37.41
CA ASP A 1074 -26.02 -30.22 38.62
C ASP A 1074 -26.75 -29.35 39.67
N GLU A 1075 -27.48 -28.35 39.21
CA GLU A 1075 -28.14 -27.34 40.03
C GLU A 1075 -29.51 -26.95 39.44
N ALA A 1076 -30.46 -26.54 40.28
CA ALA A 1076 -31.73 -25.97 39.86
C ALA A 1076 -32.06 -24.73 40.70
N ARG A 1077 -32.62 -23.69 40.07
CA ARG A 1077 -33.13 -22.50 40.74
C ARG A 1077 -34.58 -22.26 40.32
N GLY A 1078 -35.50 -22.39 41.27
CA GLY A 1078 -36.91 -22.06 41.09
C GLY A 1078 -37.27 -20.71 41.69
N ASP A 1079 -38.56 -20.37 41.60
CA ASP A 1079 -39.16 -19.14 42.11
C ASP A 1079 -38.56 -17.84 41.51
N LEU A 1080 -38.00 -17.92 40.29
CA LEU A 1080 -37.33 -16.80 39.61
C LEU A 1080 -38.30 -15.95 38.79
N MET A 1081 -38.21 -14.62 38.94
CA MET A 1081 -38.79 -13.66 38.01
C MET A 1081 -37.87 -13.48 36.78
N PRO A 1082 -38.33 -12.88 35.66
CA PRO A 1082 -37.50 -12.67 34.47
C PRO A 1082 -36.20 -11.89 34.76
N GLU A 1083 -36.22 -10.92 35.68
CA GLU A 1083 -35.03 -10.16 36.09
C GLU A 1083 -34.03 -11.04 36.86
N ASP A 1084 -34.53 -11.93 37.74
CA ASP A 1084 -33.70 -12.86 38.53
C ASP A 1084 -33.00 -13.90 37.63
N LYS A 1085 -33.62 -14.25 36.49
CA LYS A 1085 -32.99 -15.10 35.46
C LYS A 1085 -31.77 -14.39 34.85
N VAL A 1086 -31.90 -13.10 34.53
CA VAL A 1086 -30.80 -12.29 33.97
C VAL A 1086 -29.65 -12.17 34.97
N ASP A 1087 -29.94 -11.83 36.22
CA ASP A 1087 -28.94 -11.72 37.28
C ASP A 1087 -28.19 -13.03 37.51
N THR A 1088 -28.89 -14.16 37.39
CA THR A 1088 -28.28 -15.49 37.48
C THR A 1088 -27.28 -15.72 36.34
N ILE A 1089 -27.62 -15.36 35.10
CA ILE A 1089 -26.71 -15.46 33.95
C ILE A 1089 -25.52 -14.50 34.10
N GLU A 1090 -25.73 -13.27 34.58
CA GLU A 1090 -24.65 -12.30 34.82
C GLU A 1090 -23.68 -12.75 35.93
N ALA A 1091 -24.18 -13.44 36.96
CA ALA A 1091 -23.34 -14.01 37.99
C ALA A 1091 -22.47 -15.16 37.44
N LEU A 1092 -23.08 -16.05 36.65
CA LEU A 1092 -22.37 -17.17 36.03
C LEU A 1092 -21.35 -16.72 35.00
N SER A 1093 -21.65 -15.68 34.21
CA SER A 1093 -20.76 -15.17 33.16
C SER A 1093 -19.47 -14.54 33.69
N LYS A 1094 -19.43 -14.16 34.97
CA LYS A 1094 -18.21 -13.70 35.66
C LYS A 1094 -17.24 -14.83 35.98
N GLU A 1095 -17.74 -16.06 36.14
CA GLU A 1095 -16.95 -17.24 36.49
C GLU A 1095 -16.49 -18.00 35.24
N ALA A 1096 -17.35 -18.11 34.23
CA ALA A 1096 -17.11 -18.88 33.03
C ALA A 1096 -17.91 -18.36 31.83
N LYS A 1097 -17.55 -18.79 30.62
CA LYS A 1097 -18.41 -18.59 29.44
C LYS A 1097 -19.64 -19.49 29.53
N VAL A 1098 -20.81 -18.86 29.45
CA VAL A 1098 -22.11 -19.48 29.75
C VAL A 1098 -23.03 -19.35 28.55
N ALA A 1099 -23.73 -20.43 28.22
CA ALA A 1099 -24.87 -20.37 27.32
C ALA A 1099 -26.19 -20.40 28.10
N MET A 1100 -27.20 -19.75 27.53
CA MET A 1100 -28.59 -19.83 28.00
C MET A 1100 -29.44 -20.46 26.89
N VAL A 1101 -30.10 -21.57 27.19
CA VAL A 1101 -30.99 -22.29 26.26
C VAL A 1101 -32.44 -22.01 26.66
N GLY A 1102 -33.25 -21.53 25.72
CA GLY A 1102 -34.67 -21.19 25.96
C GLY A 1102 -35.53 -21.24 24.71
N ASP A 1103 -36.82 -20.95 24.86
CA ASP A 1103 -37.81 -20.88 23.78
C ASP A 1103 -37.84 -19.51 23.04
N GLY A 1104 -37.10 -18.53 23.57
CA GLY A 1104 -36.92 -17.21 22.99
C GLY A 1104 -38.05 -16.20 23.23
N VAL A 1105 -39.16 -16.57 23.89
CA VAL A 1105 -40.27 -15.63 24.15
C VAL A 1105 -40.15 -15.01 25.54
N ASN A 1106 -39.94 -15.84 26.57
CA ASN A 1106 -39.84 -15.37 27.97
C ASN A 1106 -38.40 -15.17 28.43
N ASP A 1107 -37.43 -15.82 27.76
CA ASP A 1107 -36.03 -15.87 28.18
C ASP A 1107 -35.09 -15.00 27.33
N ALA A 1108 -35.64 -14.27 26.35
CA ALA A 1108 -34.86 -13.40 25.46
C ALA A 1108 -33.90 -12.44 26.21
N PRO A 1109 -34.28 -11.79 27.32
CA PRO A 1109 -33.36 -10.93 28.08
C PRO A 1109 -32.18 -11.69 28.69
N ALA A 1110 -32.41 -12.91 29.19
CA ALA A 1110 -31.36 -13.75 29.78
C ALA A 1110 -30.44 -14.34 28.71
N MET A 1111 -31.01 -14.73 27.56
CA MET A 1111 -30.27 -15.19 26.39
C MET A 1111 -29.34 -14.11 25.83
N ALA A 1112 -29.83 -12.87 25.70
CA ALA A 1112 -29.03 -11.75 25.19
C ALA A 1112 -27.87 -11.33 26.12
N ARG A 1113 -27.89 -11.75 27.39
CA ARG A 1113 -26.83 -11.50 28.37
C ARG A 1113 -25.83 -12.64 28.50
N ALA A 1114 -26.16 -13.82 27.98
CA ALA A 1114 -25.25 -14.96 27.96
C ALA A 1114 -24.08 -14.72 26.99
N THR A 1115 -23.04 -15.56 27.08
CA THR A 1115 -21.97 -15.57 26.07
C THR A 1115 -22.50 -16.10 24.74
N VAL A 1116 -23.42 -17.05 24.80
CA VAL A 1116 -24.16 -17.57 23.64
C VAL A 1116 -25.61 -17.80 24.04
N GLY A 1117 -26.55 -17.08 23.43
CA GLY A 1117 -27.99 -17.35 23.55
C GLY A 1117 -28.41 -18.44 22.56
N ILE A 1118 -29.06 -19.50 23.03
CA ILE A 1118 -29.51 -20.63 22.20
C ILE A 1118 -31.04 -20.73 22.22
N ALA A 1119 -31.68 -20.59 21.07
CA ALA A 1119 -33.12 -20.78 20.91
C ALA A 1119 -33.48 -22.20 20.45
N MET A 1120 -34.52 -22.78 21.03
CA MET A 1120 -35.17 -24.02 20.59
C MET A 1120 -36.34 -23.75 19.65
N GLY A 1121 -36.65 -24.68 18.73
CA GLY A 1121 -37.89 -24.62 17.93
C GLY A 1121 -38.01 -23.37 17.04
N ALA A 1122 -36.88 -22.79 16.64
CA ALA A 1122 -36.82 -21.44 16.10
C ALA A 1122 -37.47 -21.29 14.71
N ALA A 1123 -37.74 -22.40 14.00
CA ALA A 1123 -38.44 -22.40 12.71
C ALA A 1123 -39.85 -21.77 12.78
N GLY A 1124 -40.45 -21.68 13.97
CA GLY A 1124 -41.80 -21.17 14.18
C GLY A 1124 -41.93 -19.83 14.92
N SER A 1125 -40.82 -19.22 15.34
CA SER A 1125 -40.81 -18.02 16.20
C SER A 1125 -39.80 -16.98 15.69
N ASP A 1126 -40.32 -15.86 15.18
CA ASP A 1126 -39.48 -14.76 14.69
C ASP A 1126 -38.67 -14.11 15.82
N VAL A 1127 -39.25 -14.02 17.02
CA VAL A 1127 -38.58 -13.46 18.21
C VAL A 1127 -37.39 -14.34 18.62
N ALA A 1128 -37.52 -15.66 18.54
CA ALA A 1128 -36.45 -16.59 18.86
C ALA A 1128 -35.28 -16.51 17.86
N LEU A 1129 -35.59 -16.41 16.55
CA LEU A 1129 -34.60 -16.19 15.49
C LEU A 1129 -33.88 -14.85 15.63
N GLU A 1130 -34.56 -13.78 16.06
CA GLU A 1130 -33.95 -12.45 16.22
C GLU A 1130 -33.11 -12.31 17.49
N THR A 1131 -33.44 -13.04 18.56
CA THR A 1131 -32.78 -12.89 19.87
C THR A 1131 -31.62 -13.85 20.12
N ALA A 1132 -31.60 -15.03 19.49
CA ALA A 1132 -30.58 -16.05 19.74
C ALA A 1132 -29.32 -15.91 18.86
N ASP A 1133 -28.14 -16.22 19.41
CA ASP A 1133 -26.88 -16.33 18.66
C ASP A 1133 -26.80 -17.65 17.88
N VAL A 1134 -27.38 -18.70 18.46
CA VAL A 1134 -27.54 -20.02 17.86
C VAL A 1134 -29.02 -20.41 17.93
N ALA A 1135 -29.60 -20.86 16.81
CA ALA A 1135 -30.99 -21.27 16.74
C ALA A 1135 -31.10 -22.71 16.26
N LEU A 1136 -31.72 -23.57 17.06
CA LEU A 1136 -32.08 -24.93 16.67
C LEU A 1136 -33.42 -24.87 15.92
N MET A 1137 -33.41 -25.32 14.67
CA MET A 1137 -34.58 -25.24 13.79
C MET A 1137 -35.68 -26.20 14.20
N ALA A 1138 -35.28 -27.38 14.70
CA ALA A 1138 -36.16 -28.38 15.28
C ALA A 1138 -36.38 -28.13 16.77
N ASP A 1139 -37.49 -28.64 17.29
CA ASP A 1139 -37.79 -28.65 18.72
C ASP A 1139 -37.16 -29.89 19.41
N ASP A 1140 -35.87 -30.13 19.13
CA ASP A 1140 -35.12 -31.31 19.55
C ASP A 1140 -33.74 -30.94 20.12
N LEU A 1141 -33.58 -31.17 21.42
CA LEU A 1141 -32.35 -30.86 22.17
C LEU A 1141 -31.13 -31.67 21.70
N ARG A 1142 -31.31 -32.81 21.01
CA ARG A 1142 -30.22 -33.68 20.56
C ARG A 1142 -29.29 -33.02 19.53
N HIS A 1143 -29.70 -31.91 18.92
CA HIS A 1143 -28.85 -31.12 18.03
C HIS A 1143 -27.81 -30.26 18.76
N LEU A 1144 -28.01 -30.02 20.07
CA LEU A 1144 -27.11 -29.18 20.87
C LEU A 1144 -25.70 -29.80 21.05
N PRO A 1145 -25.53 -31.10 21.37
CA PRO A 1145 -24.23 -31.76 21.35
C PRO A 1145 -23.53 -31.69 19.99
N PHE A 1146 -24.26 -31.82 18.89
CA PHE A 1146 -23.70 -31.67 17.55
C PHE A 1146 -23.15 -30.25 17.33
N ALA A 1147 -23.89 -29.21 17.73
CA ALA A 1147 -23.47 -27.82 17.59
C ALA A 1147 -22.19 -27.53 18.42
N VAL A 1148 -22.17 -27.94 19.69
CA VAL A 1148 -21.01 -27.78 20.58
C VAL A 1148 -19.81 -28.58 20.08
N GLY A 1149 -20.03 -29.81 19.61
CA GLY A 1149 -18.98 -30.67 19.07
C GLY A 1149 -18.42 -30.22 17.72
N LEU A 1150 -19.22 -29.56 16.88
CA LEU A 1150 -18.78 -28.96 15.62
C LEU A 1150 -17.93 -27.70 15.84
N SER A 1151 -18.24 -26.95 16.91
CA SER A 1151 -17.52 -25.73 17.28
C SER A 1151 -16.13 -26.01 17.88
N ARG A 1152 -15.99 -27.11 18.62
CA ARG A 1152 -14.71 -27.58 19.18
C ARG A 1152 -13.84 -28.24 18.12
#